data_AF-A0ABD3MY91-F1
#
_entry.id   AF-A0ABD3MY91-F1
#
_cell.length_a   1.000
_cell.length_b   1.000
_cell.length_c   1.000
_cell.angle_alpha   90.00
_cell.angle_beta   90.00
_cell.angle_gamma   90.00
#
_symmetry.space_group_name_H-M   'P 1'
#
loop_
_entity.id
_entity.type
_entity.pdbx_description
1 polymer ?
#
loop_
_entity_poly.entity_id
_entity_poly.type
_entity_poly.pdbx_seq_one_letter_code
_entity_poly.pdbx_strand_id
1 'polypeptide(L)'
;MMLHLFSLAVLFGELTSKGVVGFAPTSLNAPLIKWTTTKGFSSQSTRRYQSNDEDEEPELLEKLMPEEEVDWRTEFSERMKFSDQEMEELRAKLKEEIVDASINADLEEIAKLKQQLAEEAIASKKRMGDASKLNAQYGKQNLMEKIDQMSAEFLGSNEEFREATKRIAAADQMAATSGRGVDWGSWGTVGGLDVVVGESTDMPRLLGSVDSARRRGEISSDADGDKPVVSENRILVISDEQKDKGVKRVMAELSGLLDKAFESDIKIDTYTPASNIPMGGNSAQVALIFASSLNDRSSLESLLGRVLKRTAPVAGGPAGVPPSHVVIVSSLGTERTNKMPYSIQNMFTGKLDKLREIEQSIVSISRGRSDGGKMPLDYTIVKFGDVANDDGNGSGESIEIRPGDHLDGEIGPNAAANVLLQAIAFQPYARNSTLCAIGSLPSGVSVETSVWNDKFVCLSGPEILRIEAGPGAKDDDKILDPKFEQLAAYIKEWSTAYEGDRKGTGLTTPVLVRNSRKGPSEFDGVISREGVRILFQTTNTGDRYKTASEDKAAEKERNSGGSVKKSSDPAKIISKARKEGGVEILVEKTKDGQLRVRARRCNMDHKTIVKEMSEEVILSSLKKAVKAWVEARGVTGF
;
A
#
# COMPACT_ATOMS: atom_id res chain seq x y z
N MET A 1 -23.32 61.11 -52.66
CA MET A 1 -22.26 61.73 -51.82
C MET A 1 -21.34 60.60 -51.41
N MET A 2 -20.26 60.36 -52.17
CA MET A 2 -18.88 60.81 -51.88
C MET A 2 -18.43 60.38 -50.47
N LEU A 3 -17.28 59.76 -50.23
CA LEU A 3 -16.19 59.18 -51.02
C LEU A 3 -15.21 58.69 -49.93
N HIS A 4 -14.77 57.43 -49.92
CA HIS A 4 -13.34 57.13 -49.82
C HIS A 4 -13.06 55.64 -50.05
N LEU A 5 -12.19 55.45 -51.04
CA LEU A 5 -11.62 54.25 -51.62
C LEU A 5 -10.29 53.85 -50.93
N PHE A 6 -9.82 52.67 -51.34
CA PHE A 6 -8.48 52.03 -51.27
C PHE A 6 -8.37 50.88 -50.25
N SER A 7 -7.98 49.64 -50.59
CA SER A 7 -7.46 49.08 -51.85
C SER A 7 -7.52 47.53 -51.86
N LEU A 8 -7.56 46.97 -53.08
CA LEU A 8 -7.36 45.59 -53.60
C LEU A 8 -6.74 44.52 -52.67
N ALA A 9 -7.19 43.26 -52.56
CA ALA A 9 -7.47 42.19 -53.56
C ALA A 9 -6.22 41.65 -54.31
N VAL A 10 -6.23 40.32 -54.59
CA VAL A 10 -5.31 39.49 -55.43
C VAL A 10 -4.23 38.75 -54.59
N LEU A 11 -3.99 37.42 -54.62
CA LEU A 11 -4.35 36.30 -55.51
C LEU A 11 -4.19 34.95 -54.77
N PHE A 12 -4.91 33.94 -55.27
CA PHE A 12 -4.73 32.49 -55.08
C PHE A 12 -3.32 31.99 -55.42
N GLY A 13 -2.90 30.88 -54.79
CA GLY A 13 -1.74 30.09 -55.20
C GLY A 13 -1.61 28.75 -54.47
N GLU A 14 -2.23 27.70 -55.03
CA GLU A 14 -1.83 26.31 -54.81
C GLU A 14 -0.38 26.10 -55.23
N LEU A 15 0.42 25.41 -54.40
CA LEU A 15 1.56 24.63 -54.88
C LEU A 15 1.91 23.52 -53.89
N THR A 16 1.59 22.31 -54.33
CA THR A 16 2.19 21.05 -53.90
C THR A 16 3.71 21.08 -54.01
N SER A 17 4.43 20.65 -52.97
CA SER A 17 5.71 19.96 -53.20
C SER A 17 6.10 19.07 -52.02
N LYS A 18 6.37 17.82 -52.39
CA LYS A 18 6.99 16.75 -51.60
C LYS A 18 8.28 17.22 -50.94
N GLY A 19 8.43 16.90 -49.65
CA GLY A 19 9.69 17.01 -48.92
C GLY A 19 9.88 15.76 -48.05
N VAL A 20 10.37 14.70 -48.66
CA VAL A 20 10.89 13.52 -47.96
C VAL A 20 12.20 13.94 -47.28
N VAL A 21 12.18 14.11 -45.97
CA VAL A 21 13.39 14.27 -45.16
C VAL A 21 13.67 12.92 -44.49
N GLY A 22 14.61 12.18 -45.08
CA GLY A 22 15.17 10.98 -44.49
C GLY A 22 16.03 11.33 -43.29
N PHE A 23 15.65 10.85 -42.11
CA PHE A 23 16.51 10.84 -40.94
C PHE A 23 17.41 9.60 -40.98
N ALA A 24 18.71 9.84 -41.09
CA ALA A 24 19.74 8.83 -40.91
C ALA A 24 19.82 8.39 -39.44
N PRO A 25 20.05 7.10 -39.14
CA PRO A 25 20.25 6.63 -37.77
C PRO A 25 21.67 6.95 -37.32
N THR A 26 21.81 7.86 -36.34
CA THR A 26 23.03 8.03 -35.57
C THR A 26 23.25 6.82 -34.66
N SER A 27 24.30 6.06 -34.96
CA SER A 27 24.88 5.02 -34.11
C SER A 27 25.49 5.65 -32.85
N LEU A 28 24.87 5.43 -31.70
CA LEU A 28 25.46 5.75 -30.40
C LEU A 28 26.24 4.53 -29.90
N ASN A 29 27.57 4.70 -29.89
CA ASN A 29 28.54 3.84 -29.23
C ASN A 29 28.21 3.72 -27.74
N ALA A 30 27.81 2.53 -27.30
CA ALA A 30 27.77 2.17 -25.89
C ALA A 30 29.17 1.73 -25.43
N PRO A 31 29.73 2.29 -24.34
CA PRO A 31 30.99 1.80 -23.80
C PRO A 31 30.81 0.44 -23.10
N LEU A 32 31.68 -0.48 -23.51
CA LEU A 32 31.85 -1.83 -23.00
C LEU A 32 32.21 -1.80 -21.50
N ILE A 33 31.27 -2.14 -20.62
CA ILE A 33 31.53 -2.31 -19.18
C ILE A 33 32.28 -3.64 -18.98
N LYS A 34 33.58 -3.53 -18.67
CA LYS A 34 34.43 -4.66 -18.27
C LYS A 34 34.09 -5.06 -16.83
N TRP A 35 33.67 -6.30 -16.64
CA TRP A 35 33.57 -6.93 -15.33
C TRP A 35 34.95 -7.38 -14.89
N THR A 36 35.52 -6.71 -13.87
CA THR A 36 36.72 -7.16 -13.16
C THR A 36 36.29 -8.06 -12.01
N THR A 37 36.64 -9.33 -12.11
CA THR A 37 36.43 -10.36 -11.09
C THR A 37 37.47 -10.19 -9.99
N THR A 38 37.09 -9.54 -8.88
CA THR A 38 37.92 -9.48 -7.67
C THR A 38 37.43 -10.51 -6.67
N LYS A 39 38.24 -11.57 -6.47
CA LYS A 39 38.11 -12.54 -5.40
C LYS A 39 38.41 -11.87 -4.06
N GLY A 40 37.59 -12.13 -3.04
CA GLY A 40 37.91 -11.80 -1.66
C GLY A 40 36.80 -12.15 -0.68
N PHE A 41 37.19 -12.87 0.38
CA PHE A 41 36.47 -13.12 1.65
C PHE A 41 35.30 -14.12 1.60
N SER A 42 35.55 -15.37 2.01
CA SER A 42 35.58 -15.88 3.40
C SER A 42 34.19 -16.03 4.00
N SER A 43 33.68 -17.26 3.99
CA SER A 43 32.57 -17.69 4.82
C SER A 43 33.06 -18.83 5.71
N GLN A 44 33.38 -18.49 6.96
CA GLN A 44 33.39 -19.44 8.06
C GLN A 44 31.95 -19.92 8.24
N SER A 45 31.72 -21.22 8.02
CA SER A 45 30.51 -21.92 8.42
C SER A 45 30.91 -23.03 9.36
N THR A 46 30.87 -22.71 10.65
CA THR A 46 30.87 -23.65 11.77
C THR A 46 29.59 -24.51 11.70
N ARG A 47 29.72 -25.76 11.24
CA ARG A 47 28.74 -26.81 11.55
C ARG A 47 29.39 -27.83 12.47
N ARG A 48 28.89 -27.83 13.72
CA ARG A 48 29.02 -28.88 14.70
C ARG A 48 28.56 -30.20 14.08
N TYR A 49 29.46 -31.17 13.99
CA TYR A 49 29.10 -32.58 14.06
C TYR A 49 29.50 -33.05 15.45
N GLN A 50 28.49 -33.39 16.25
CA GLN A 50 28.63 -34.27 17.39
C GLN A 50 28.55 -35.70 16.83
N SER A 51 29.63 -36.44 16.95
CA SER A 51 29.61 -37.91 16.92
C SER A 51 30.41 -38.37 18.13
N ASN A 52 29.67 -38.82 19.14
CA ASN A 52 30.15 -39.80 20.10
C ASN A 52 30.32 -41.12 19.35
N ASP A 53 31.36 -41.86 19.70
CA ASP A 53 31.65 -43.29 19.50
C ASP A 53 33.19 -43.35 19.66
N GLU A 54 33.72 -43.29 20.89
CA GLU A 54 34.01 -44.44 21.75
C GLU A 54 34.73 -45.57 21.01
N ASP A 55 36.04 -45.59 21.25
CA ASP A 55 36.90 -46.73 21.55
C ASP A 55 36.85 -47.95 20.61
N GLU A 56 37.93 -48.15 19.85
CA GLU A 56 38.66 -49.42 19.79
C GLU A 56 39.95 -49.27 18.96
N GLU A 57 41.08 -49.20 19.67
CA GLU A 57 42.41 -49.57 19.14
C GLU A 57 42.39 -51.03 18.65
N PRO A 58 43.21 -51.35 17.63
CA PRO A 58 44.38 -52.12 18.01
C PRO A 58 45.67 -51.65 17.31
N GLU A 59 46.65 -51.34 18.15
CA GLU A 59 48.06 -51.65 17.91
C GLU A 59 48.18 -53.09 17.39
N LEU A 60 48.73 -53.31 16.18
CA LEU A 60 49.38 -54.56 15.74
C LEU A 60 49.55 -54.53 14.21
N LEU A 61 50.61 -53.91 13.70
CA LEU A 61 51.42 -54.49 12.61
C LEU A 61 52.76 -53.75 12.39
N GLU A 62 53.34 -53.22 13.47
CA GLU A 62 54.75 -52.79 13.48
C GLU A 62 55.60 -53.94 14.01
N LYS A 63 55.84 -54.93 13.15
CA LYS A 63 56.87 -55.98 13.29
C LYS A 63 56.78 -56.91 12.09
N LEU A 64 57.93 -57.24 11.53
CA LEU A 64 58.17 -58.11 10.36
C LEU A 64 58.28 -57.34 9.04
N MET A 65 59.36 -56.57 8.87
CA MET A 65 60.39 -56.93 7.88
C MET A 65 61.73 -56.30 8.29
N PRO A 66 62.81 -57.09 8.42
CA PRO A 66 64.09 -56.64 8.97
C PRO A 66 64.90 -55.81 7.96
N GLU A 67 65.47 -54.72 8.47
CA GLU A 67 66.61 -54.02 7.87
C GLU A 67 67.87 -54.87 8.06
N GLU A 68 68.36 -55.48 6.98
CA GLU A 68 69.76 -55.91 6.90
C GLU A 68 70.32 -55.48 5.54
N GLU A 69 71.14 -54.43 5.61
CA GLU A 69 72.02 -53.98 4.53
C GLU A 69 72.99 -55.10 4.15
N VAL A 70 72.84 -55.63 2.94
CA VAL A 70 73.91 -56.38 2.28
C VAL A 70 74.47 -55.49 1.18
N ASP A 71 75.64 -54.90 1.46
CA ASP A 71 76.46 -54.15 0.52
C ASP A 71 77.11 -55.13 -0.50
N TRP A 72 76.33 -55.60 -1.48
CA TRP A 72 76.82 -56.43 -2.58
C TRP A 72 77.62 -55.63 -3.62
N ARG A 73 77.73 -54.29 -3.47
CA ARG A 73 78.44 -53.42 -4.41
C ARG A 73 79.95 -53.49 -4.26
N THR A 74 80.47 -53.94 -3.11
CA THR A 74 81.92 -54.04 -2.87
C THR A 74 82.52 -55.41 -3.24
N GLU A 75 81.73 -56.49 -3.33
CA GLU A 75 82.24 -57.83 -3.74
C GLU A 75 82.00 -58.19 -5.22
N PHE A 76 81.04 -57.55 -5.91
CA PHE A 76 80.75 -57.88 -7.32
C PHE A 76 81.70 -57.18 -8.32
N SER A 77 82.39 -56.11 -7.92
CA SER A 77 83.30 -55.36 -8.80
C SER A 77 84.66 -56.04 -9.06
N GLU A 78 85.00 -57.13 -8.35
CA GLU A 78 86.31 -57.79 -8.51
C GLU A 78 86.31 -59.07 -9.37
N ARG A 79 85.16 -59.57 -9.85
CA ARG A 79 85.11 -60.94 -10.44
C ARG A 79 84.49 -61.17 -11.81
N MET A 80 83.95 -60.17 -12.49
CA MET A 80 83.43 -60.36 -13.85
C MET A 80 83.87 -59.22 -14.77
N LYS A 81 84.97 -59.44 -15.50
CA LYS A 81 85.34 -58.64 -16.67
C LYS A 81 84.48 -59.08 -17.86
N PHE A 82 83.16 -58.84 -17.79
CA PHE A 82 82.38 -58.73 -19.01
C PHE A 82 82.72 -57.39 -19.65
N SER A 83 82.86 -57.37 -20.97
CA SER A 83 83.04 -56.11 -21.67
C SER A 83 81.77 -55.26 -21.49
N ASP A 84 81.93 -53.94 -21.35
CA ASP A 84 80.80 -53.03 -21.09
C ASP A 84 79.68 -53.19 -22.13
N GLN A 85 80.02 -53.59 -23.37
CA GLN A 85 79.07 -53.81 -24.46
C GLN A 85 78.14 -55.02 -24.24
N GLU A 86 78.65 -56.15 -23.72
CA GLU A 86 77.83 -57.35 -23.53
C GLU A 86 76.88 -57.21 -22.33
N MET A 87 77.30 -56.45 -21.31
CA MET A 87 76.45 -56.10 -20.17
C MET A 87 75.34 -55.12 -20.54
N GLU A 88 75.58 -54.18 -21.47
CA GLU A 88 74.54 -53.30 -21.98
C GLU A 88 73.51 -54.04 -22.82
N GLU A 89 73.92 -54.96 -23.71
CA GLU A 89 72.97 -55.73 -24.53
C GLU A 89 72.08 -56.66 -23.70
N LEU A 90 72.63 -57.35 -22.70
CA LEU A 90 71.84 -58.19 -21.79
C LEU A 90 70.90 -57.36 -20.92
N ARG A 91 71.34 -56.20 -20.44
CA ARG A 91 70.48 -55.27 -19.69
C ARG A 91 69.38 -54.67 -20.55
N ALA A 92 69.64 -54.41 -21.83
CA ALA A 92 68.65 -53.88 -22.76
C ALA A 92 67.55 -54.92 -23.04
N LYS A 93 67.92 -56.15 -23.39
CA LYS A 93 66.94 -57.22 -23.69
C LYS A 93 66.11 -57.62 -22.49
N LEU A 94 66.73 -57.76 -21.31
CA LEU A 94 66.02 -58.16 -20.11
C LEU A 94 65.10 -57.05 -19.58
N LYS A 95 65.46 -55.78 -19.79
CA LYS A 95 64.59 -54.65 -19.48
C LYS A 95 63.38 -54.62 -20.41
N GLU A 96 63.57 -54.79 -21.71
CA GLU A 96 62.46 -54.69 -22.67
C GLU A 96 61.39 -55.76 -22.43
N GLU A 97 61.80 -57.02 -22.26
CA GLU A 97 60.84 -58.13 -22.14
C GLU A 97 60.09 -58.14 -20.79
N ILE A 98 60.77 -57.81 -19.69
CA ILE A 98 60.14 -57.74 -18.35
C ILE A 98 59.26 -56.49 -18.22
N VAL A 99 59.72 -55.36 -18.76
CA VAL A 99 58.95 -54.11 -18.73
C VAL A 99 57.70 -54.22 -19.59
N ASP A 100 57.79 -54.82 -20.78
CA ASP A 100 56.62 -54.95 -21.65
C ASP A 100 55.60 -55.97 -21.12
N ALA A 101 56.05 -57.08 -20.51
CA ALA A 101 55.14 -58.05 -19.90
C ALA A 101 54.43 -57.50 -18.65
N SER A 102 55.15 -56.76 -17.80
CA SER A 102 54.57 -56.13 -16.61
C SER A 102 53.63 -54.98 -16.96
N ILE A 103 54.00 -54.13 -17.91
CA ILE A 103 53.14 -53.03 -18.37
C ILE A 103 51.84 -53.57 -18.98
N ASN A 104 51.89 -54.64 -19.76
CA ASN A 104 50.68 -55.20 -20.36
C ASN A 104 49.74 -55.83 -19.32
N ALA A 105 50.27 -56.54 -18.32
CA ALA A 105 49.48 -57.09 -17.22
C ALA A 105 48.82 -55.97 -16.38
N ASP A 106 49.58 -54.93 -16.05
CA ASP A 106 49.08 -53.77 -15.30
C ASP A 106 48.02 -53.00 -16.11
N LEU A 107 48.18 -52.88 -17.42
CA LEU A 107 47.20 -52.24 -18.30
C LEU A 107 45.87 -53.01 -18.35
N GLU A 108 45.90 -54.34 -18.37
CA GLU A 108 44.69 -55.17 -18.30
C GLU A 108 43.98 -55.03 -16.95
N GLU A 109 44.74 -54.99 -15.85
CA GLU A 109 44.18 -54.80 -14.51
C GLU A 109 43.58 -53.39 -14.34
N ILE A 110 44.26 -52.36 -14.84
CA ILE A 110 43.74 -50.97 -14.88
C ILE A 110 42.46 -50.89 -15.72
N ALA A 111 42.39 -51.59 -16.85
CA ALA A 111 41.19 -51.62 -17.68
C ALA A 111 40.01 -52.28 -16.93
N LYS A 112 40.27 -53.39 -16.23
CA LYS A 112 39.26 -54.09 -15.42
C LYS A 112 38.77 -53.25 -14.24
N LEU A 113 39.68 -52.57 -13.53
CA LEU A 113 39.34 -51.64 -12.45
C LEU A 113 38.51 -50.45 -12.94
N LYS A 114 38.85 -49.87 -14.11
CA LYS A 114 38.05 -48.81 -14.72
C LYS A 114 36.64 -49.27 -15.07
N GLN A 115 36.49 -50.50 -15.56
CA GLN A 115 35.18 -51.06 -15.85
C GLN A 115 34.35 -51.25 -14.56
N GLN A 116 34.94 -51.81 -13.51
CA GLN A 116 34.27 -51.98 -12.21
C GLN A 116 33.85 -50.64 -11.60
N LEU A 117 34.72 -49.62 -11.61
CA LEU A 117 34.38 -48.29 -11.13
C LEU A 117 33.27 -47.62 -11.95
N ALA A 118 33.24 -47.86 -13.27
CA ALA A 118 32.17 -47.35 -14.11
C ALA A 118 30.82 -48.01 -13.78
N GLU A 119 30.81 -49.33 -13.58
CA GLU A 119 29.61 -50.09 -13.19
C GLU A 119 29.11 -49.67 -11.79
N GLU A 120 30.01 -49.49 -10.83
CA GLU A 120 29.67 -49.00 -9.48
C GLU A 120 29.16 -47.55 -9.51
N ALA A 121 29.75 -46.67 -10.31
CA ALA A 121 29.28 -45.30 -10.47
C ALA A 121 27.86 -45.25 -11.06
N ILE A 122 27.53 -46.15 -12.00
CA ILE A 122 26.19 -46.28 -12.57
C ILE A 122 25.20 -46.81 -11.51
N ALA A 123 25.58 -47.85 -10.78
CA ALA A 123 24.76 -48.43 -9.70
C ALA A 123 24.51 -47.41 -8.57
N SER A 124 25.53 -46.65 -8.19
CA SER A 124 25.46 -45.59 -7.19
C SER A 124 24.53 -44.46 -7.61
N LYS A 125 24.63 -43.98 -8.86
CA LYS A 125 23.70 -42.98 -9.42
C LYS A 125 22.24 -43.47 -9.39
N LYS A 126 22.01 -44.76 -9.68
CA LYS A 126 20.67 -45.35 -9.61
C LYS A 126 20.12 -45.36 -8.18
N ARG A 127 20.92 -45.81 -7.20
CA ARG A 127 20.55 -45.80 -5.78
C ARG A 127 20.26 -44.38 -5.27
N MET A 128 21.08 -43.40 -5.66
CA MET A 128 20.89 -42.01 -5.29
C MET A 128 19.61 -41.43 -5.91
N GLY A 129 19.29 -41.80 -7.16
CA GLY A 129 18.05 -41.43 -7.82
C GLY A 129 16.81 -41.99 -7.12
N ASP A 130 16.86 -43.27 -6.71
CA ASP A 130 15.74 -43.93 -6.03
C ASP A 130 15.54 -43.40 -4.59
N ALA A 131 16.64 -43.13 -3.86
CA ALA A 131 16.59 -42.49 -2.55
C ALA A 131 16.03 -41.06 -2.62
N SER A 132 16.42 -40.29 -3.64
CA SER A 132 15.89 -38.95 -3.89
C SER A 132 14.38 -38.97 -4.17
N LYS A 133 13.91 -39.93 -4.97
CA LYS A 133 12.47 -40.12 -5.23
C LYS A 133 11.69 -40.48 -3.98
N LEU A 134 12.21 -41.39 -3.15
CA LEU A 134 11.57 -41.76 -1.88
C LEU A 134 11.52 -40.57 -0.92
N ASN A 135 12.60 -39.81 -0.78
CA ASN A 135 12.60 -38.61 0.06
C ASN A 135 11.63 -37.54 -0.44
N ALA A 136 11.49 -37.38 -1.76
CA ALA A 136 10.48 -36.50 -2.34
C ALA A 136 9.05 -36.97 -2.05
N GLN A 137 8.80 -38.28 -2.05
CA GLN A 137 7.50 -38.86 -1.69
C GLN A 137 7.17 -38.66 -0.21
N TYR A 138 8.12 -38.92 0.69
CA TYR A 138 7.94 -38.65 2.13
C TYR A 138 7.74 -37.17 2.42
N GLY A 139 8.50 -36.29 1.74
CA GLY A 139 8.30 -34.84 1.83
C GLY A 139 6.90 -34.41 1.39
N LYS A 140 6.37 -35.02 0.32
CA LYS A 140 5.01 -34.76 -0.15
C LYS A 140 3.94 -35.24 0.84
N GLN A 141 4.12 -36.41 1.45
CA GLN A 141 3.19 -36.93 2.45
C GLN A 141 3.17 -36.06 3.71
N ASN A 142 4.34 -35.71 4.26
CA ASN A 142 4.44 -34.82 5.41
C ASN A 142 3.84 -33.43 5.12
N LEU A 143 3.95 -32.95 3.89
CA LEU A 143 3.32 -31.69 3.48
C LEU A 143 1.80 -31.81 3.43
N MET A 144 1.26 -32.93 2.91
CA MET A 144 -0.19 -33.19 2.91
C MET A 144 -0.76 -33.28 4.32
N GLU A 145 -0.10 -34.02 5.22
CA GLU A 145 -0.53 -34.11 6.63
C GLU A 145 -0.52 -32.75 7.33
N LYS A 146 0.51 -31.93 7.11
CA LYS A 146 0.54 -30.55 7.63
C LYS A 146 -0.55 -29.68 7.04
N ILE A 147 -0.86 -29.82 5.75
CA ILE A 147 -1.96 -29.09 5.11
C ILE A 147 -3.30 -29.51 5.72
N ASP A 148 -3.51 -30.80 5.97
CA ASP A 148 -4.74 -31.30 6.58
C ASP A 148 -4.88 -30.82 8.03
N GLN A 149 -3.80 -30.85 8.81
CA GLN A 149 -3.80 -30.33 10.17
C GLN A 149 -4.05 -28.82 10.22
N MET A 150 -3.34 -28.02 9.41
CA MET A 150 -3.57 -26.58 9.31
C MET A 150 -4.98 -26.27 8.80
N SER A 151 -5.52 -27.10 7.91
CA SER A 151 -6.89 -26.94 7.42
C SER A 151 -7.90 -27.23 8.53
N ALA A 152 -7.70 -28.28 9.34
CA ALA A 152 -8.57 -28.59 10.46
C ALA A 152 -8.56 -27.49 11.54
N GLU A 153 -7.37 -27.00 11.91
CA GLU A 153 -7.20 -25.89 12.87
C GLU A 153 -7.79 -24.58 12.33
N PHE A 154 -7.61 -24.28 11.05
CA PHE A 154 -8.22 -23.11 10.40
C PHE A 154 -9.74 -23.22 10.31
N LEU A 155 -10.28 -24.42 10.08
CA LEU A 155 -11.72 -24.64 9.99
C LEU A 155 -12.39 -24.54 11.36
N GLY A 156 -11.76 -25.06 12.42
CA GLY A 156 -12.26 -24.94 13.79
C GLY A 156 -12.20 -23.51 14.33
N SER A 157 -11.07 -22.83 14.14
CA SER A 157 -10.90 -21.44 14.62
C SER A 157 -11.80 -20.41 13.91
N ASN A 158 -12.27 -20.71 12.70
CA ASN A 158 -13.13 -19.81 11.91
C ASN A 158 -14.62 -20.20 11.92
N GLU A 159 -15.05 -21.13 12.77
CA GLU A 159 -16.46 -21.53 12.85
C GLU A 159 -17.35 -20.34 13.26
N GLU A 160 -16.96 -19.60 14.30
CA GLU A 160 -17.65 -18.36 14.71
C GLU A 160 -17.59 -17.27 13.63
N PHE A 161 -16.46 -17.15 12.92
CA PHE A 161 -16.30 -16.19 11.82
C PHE A 161 -17.20 -16.54 10.63
N ARG A 162 -17.45 -17.82 10.37
CA ARG A 162 -18.39 -18.29 9.33
C ARG A 162 -19.83 -18.02 9.69
N GLU A 163 -20.22 -18.19 10.94
CA GLU A 163 -21.55 -17.80 11.39
C GLU A 163 -21.76 -16.29 11.30
N ALA A 164 -20.74 -15.50 11.67
CA ALA A 164 -20.76 -14.05 11.50
C ALA A 164 -20.85 -13.67 10.00
N THR A 165 -20.08 -14.31 9.13
CA THR A 165 -20.09 -14.06 7.68
C THR A 165 -21.44 -14.42 7.03
N LYS A 166 -22.10 -15.50 7.48
CA LYS A 166 -23.47 -15.83 7.03
C LYS A 166 -24.49 -14.76 7.45
N ARG A 167 -24.37 -14.24 8.69
CA ARG A 167 -25.23 -13.14 9.15
C ARG A 167 -24.97 -11.85 8.35
N ILE A 168 -23.71 -11.58 8.01
CA ILE A 168 -23.31 -10.44 7.17
C ILE A 168 -23.88 -10.58 5.76
N ALA A 169 -23.78 -11.75 5.11
CA ALA A 169 -24.34 -11.96 3.78
C ALA A 169 -25.88 -11.83 3.75
N ALA A 170 -26.56 -12.26 4.81
CA ALA A 170 -28.00 -12.06 4.96
C ALA A 170 -28.36 -10.57 5.17
N ALA A 171 -27.58 -9.84 5.96
CA ALA A 171 -27.75 -8.41 6.17
C ALA A 171 -27.47 -7.59 4.89
N ASP A 172 -26.45 -7.97 4.12
CA ASP A 172 -26.08 -7.34 2.86
C ASP A 172 -27.13 -7.58 1.76
N GLN A 173 -27.72 -8.79 1.69
CA GLN A 173 -28.88 -9.04 0.84
C GLN A 173 -30.10 -8.20 1.23
N MET A 174 -30.36 -8.02 2.52
CA MET A 174 -31.43 -7.13 3.00
C MET A 174 -31.13 -5.65 2.69
N ALA A 175 -29.89 -5.20 2.85
CA ALA A 175 -29.47 -3.84 2.51
C ALA A 175 -29.52 -3.55 1.00
N ALA A 176 -29.13 -4.53 0.16
CA ALA A 176 -29.20 -4.42 -1.29
C ALA A 176 -30.63 -4.23 -1.81
N THR A 177 -31.63 -4.84 -1.16
CA THR A 177 -33.05 -4.61 -1.49
C THR A 177 -33.56 -3.21 -1.13
N SER A 178 -32.87 -2.49 -0.24
CA SER A 178 -33.22 -1.11 0.18
C SER A 178 -32.58 0.01 -0.66
N GLY A 179 -31.75 -0.33 -1.65
CA GLY A 179 -31.17 0.63 -2.60
C GLY A 179 -30.08 1.57 -2.04
N ARG A 180 -29.65 1.42 -0.78
CA ARG A 180 -28.62 2.24 -0.15
C ARG A 180 -27.26 1.52 -0.15
N GLY A 181 -26.45 1.73 -1.17
CA GLY A 181 -25.04 1.34 -1.19
C GLY A 181 -24.15 2.56 -0.97
N VAL A 182 -23.18 2.47 -0.06
CA VAL A 182 -22.17 3.52 0.17
C VAL A 182 -20.98 3.23 -0.74
N ASP A 183 -20.68 4.15 -1.65
CA ASP A 183 -19.51 4.05 -2.53
C ASP A 183 -18.24 4.38 -1.74
N TRP A 184 -17.19 3.59 -1.94
CA TRP A 184 -15.95 3.78 -1.19
C TRP A 184 -15.31 5.13 -1.56
N GLY A 185 -15.16 6.02 -0.57
CA GLY A 185 -14.62 7.37 -0.76
C GLY A 185 -15.67 8.47 -1.03
N SER A 186 -16.97 8.14 -1.04
CA SER A 186 -18.03 9.13 -0.86
C SER A 186 -18.98 8.69 0.25
N TRP A 187 -19.57 9.65 0.96
CA TRP A 187 -20.42 9.41 2.13
C TRP A 187 -21.81 8.85 1.78
N GLY A 188 -21.91 8.10 0.68
CA GLY A 188 -23.15 7.72 0.02
C GLY A 188 -23.49 8.69 -1.11
N THR A 189 -24.44 8.29 -1.97
CA THR A 189 -25.05 9.19 -2.95
C THR A 189 -26.55 9.29 -2.66
N VAL A 190 -27.08 10.50 -2.50
CA VAL A 190 -28.53 10.75 -2.43
C VAL A 190 -28.92 11.41 -3.75
N GLY A 191 -29.71 10.73 -4.57
CA GLY A 191 -30.13 11.25 -5.89
C GLY A 191 -29.01 11.30 -6.95
N GLY A 192 -27.91 10.56 -6.78
CA GLY A 192 -26.78 10.56 -7.73
C GLY A 192 -25.74 11.67 -7.50
N LEU A 193 -25.93 12.47 -6.44
CA LEU A 193 -24.94 13.40 -5.89
C LEU A 193 -24.30 12.76 -4.65
N ASP A 194 -22.98 12.86 -4.51
CA ASP A 194 -22.28 12.42 -3.30
C ASP A 194 -22.86 13.18 -2.08
N VAL A 195 -23.09 12.50 -0.97
CA VAL A 195 -23.51 13.06 0.33
C VAL A 195 -22.32 13.79 0.96
N VAL A 196 -21.70 14.70 0.23
CA VAL A 196 -20.81 15.69 0.83
C VAL A 196 -21.60 16.97 0.88
N VAL A 197 -22.00 17.31 2.12
CA VAL A 197 -22.35 18.64 2.62
C VAL A 197 -23.15 19.48 1.62
N GLY A 198 -24.48 19.30 1.65
CA GLY A 198 -25.36 20.35 1.18
C GLY A 198 -25.03 21.64 1.91
N GLU A 199 -24.79 22.68 1.12
CA GLU A 199 -24.50 24.04 1.54
C GLU A 199 -25.69 24.59 2.34
N SER A 200 -25.62 24.47 3.66
CA SER A 200 -26.36 25.34 4.55
C SER A 200 -25.31 26.19 5.25
N THR A 201 -25.16 27.40 4.76
CA THR A 201 -24.28 28.46 5.28
C THR A 201 -24.52 28.81 6.76
N ASP A 202 -25.59 28.29 7.37
CA ASP A 202 -25.97 28.52 8.77
C ASP A 202 -25.77 27.30 9.70
N MET A 203 -25.11 26.22 9.28
CA MET A 203 -24.91 25.09 10.20
C MET A 203 -23.84 25.41 11.26
N PRO A 204 -24.15 25.25 12.56
CA PRO A 204 -23.19 25.49 13.63
C PRO A 204 -21.96 24.57 13.44
N ARG A 205 -20.79 25.11 13.76
CA ARG A 205 -19.50 24.39 13.77
C ARG A 205 -19.63 23.20 14.71
N LEU A 206 -19.92 22.02 14.18
CA LEU A 206 -20.22 20.83 14.97
C LEU A 206 -18.96 19.99 15.16
N LEU A 207 -18.57 19.80 16.42
CA LEU A 207 -17.57 18.82 16.80
C LEU A 207 -18.17 17.40 16.73
N GLY A 208 -17.50 16.50 16.00
CA GLY A 208 -17.91 15.11 15.81
C GLY A 208 -18.62 14.82 14.48
N SER A 209 -19.23 13.63 14.38
CA SER A 209 -19.89 13.18 13.14
C SER A 209 -21.22 13.92 12.91
N VAL A 210 -21.44 14.43 11.69
CA VAL A 210 -22.66 15.14 11.28
C VAL A 210 -23.91 14.26 11.49
N ASP A 211 -23.80 12.96 11.22
CA ASP A 211 -24.88 12.00 11.45
C ASP A 211 -25.21 11.83 12.93
N SER A 212 -24.21 11.95 13.80
CA SER A 212 -24.40 11.89 15.26
C SER A 212 -24.99 13.18 15.81
N ALA A 213 -24.69 14.33 15.20
CA ALA A 213 -25.34 15.60 15.53
C ALA A 213 -26.82 15.58 15.11
N ARG A 214 -27.12 15.09 13.90
CA ARG A 214 -28.50 14.96 13.40
C ARG A 214 -29.34 14.01 14.24
N ARG A 215 -28.81 12.83 14.59
CA ARG A 215 -29.50 11.87 15.47
C ARG A 215 -29.69 12.40 16.89
N ARG A 216 -28.77 13.23 17.40
CA ARG A 216 -28.97 13.89 18.70
C ARG A 216 -30.14 14.88 18.65
N GLY A 217 -30.29 15.61 17.55
CA GLY A 217 -31.46 16.46 17.30
C GLY A 217 -32.77 15.66 17.33
N GLU A 218 -32.82 14.52 16.65
CA GLU A 218 -34.00 13.64 16.60
C GLU A 218 -34.33 13.01 17.98
N ILE A 219 -33.32 12.59 18.75
CA ILE A 219 -33.54 12.04 20.11
C ILE A 219 -34.04 13.14 21.08
N SER A 220 -33.64 14.40 20.87
CA SER A 220 -34.08 15.50 21.71
C SER A 220 -35.52 15.97 21.42
N SER A 221 -36.03 15.75 20.20
CA SER A 221 -37.41 16.14 19.84
C SER A 221 -38.48 15.18 20.35
N ASP A 222 -38.13 13.93 20.66
CA ASP A 222 -39.07 12.92 21.19
C ASP A 222 -39.20 12.93 22.72
N ALA A 223 -38.39 13.74 23.41
CA ALA A 223 -38.48 13.92 24.85
C ALA A 223 -39.43 15.09 25.17
N ASP A 224 -40.69 14.79 25.48
CA ASP A 224 -41.68 15.73 26.05
C ASP A 224 -41.11 16.43 27.31
N GLY A 225 -40.45 17.58 27.13
CA GLY A 225 -39.75 18.29 28.21
C GLY A 225 -38.81 19.38 27.70
N ASP A 226 -39.36 20.58 27.60
CA ASP A 226 -38.91 21.83 26.95
C ASP A 226 -37.56 22.45 27.38
N LYS A 227 -36.48 21.67 27.53
CA LYS A 227 -35.12 22.20 27.67
C LYS A 227 -34.13 21.43 26.80
N PRO A 228 -33.53 22.05 25.77
CA PRO A 228 -32.46 21.42 25.02
C PRO A 228 -31.34 21.06 26.01
N VAL A 229 -30.98 19.78 26.08
CA VAL A 229 -29.81 19.34 26.83
C VAL A 229 -28.61 19.94 26.11
N VAL A 230 -28.12 21.07 26.60
CA VAL A 230 -26.89 21.70 26.09
C VAL A 230 -25.75 20.75 26.42
N SER A 231 -25.41 19.89 25.46
CA SER A 231 -24.23 19.03 25.59
C SER A 231 -23.01 19.92 25.50
N GLU A 232 -22.27 20.05 26.60
CA GLU A 232 -20.98 20.74 26.59
C GLU A 232 -20.07 20.14 25.51
N ASN A 233 -19.40 21.01 24.75
CA ASN A 233 -18.44 20.60 23.73
C ASN A 233 -17.21 20.03 24.44
N ARG A 234 -17.08 18.69 24.43
CA ARG A 234 -16.05 17.97 25.17
C ARG A 234 -15.15 17.17 24.23
N ILE A 235 -13.85 17.30 24.42
CA ILE A 235 -12.82 16.53 23.71
C ILE A 235 -12.08 15.69 24.74
N LEU A 236 -12.07 14.38 24.52
CA LEU A 236 -11.33 13.43 25.35
C LEU A 236 -9.93 13.24 24.75
N VAL A 237 -8.88 13.58 25.49
CA VAL A 237 -7.49 13.42 25.05
C VAL A 237 -6.85 12.30 25.83
N ILE A 238 -6.21 11.37 25.11
CA ILE A 238 -5.53 10.23 25.70
C ILE A 238 -4.06 10.31 25.30
N SER A 239 -3.24 10.72 26.26
CA SER A 239 -1.81 10.93 26.09
C SER A 239 -1.03 10.62 27.36
N ASP A 240 0.19 10.11 27.18
CA ASP A 240 1.21 9.98 28.21
C ASP A 240 2.25 11.09 28.02
N GLU A 241 2.00 12.25 28.63
CA GLU A 241 2.84 13.45 28.50
C GLU A 241 4.30 13.22 28.93
N GLN A 242 4.56 12.18 29.73
CA GLN A 242 5.93 11.86 30.16
C GLN A 242 6.74 11.17 29.07
N LYS A 243 6.09 10.42 28.18
CA LYS A 243 6.77 9.68 27.10
C LYS A 243 7.10 10.57 25.91
N ASP A 244 6.28 11.59 25.64
CA ASP A 244 6.35 12.36 24.41
C ASP A 244 6.27 13.87 24.66
N LYS A 245 7.43 14.53 24.61
CA LYS A 245 7.54 15.98 24.81
C LYS A 245 6.86 16.78 23.69
N GLY A 246 6.73 16.21 22.49
CA GLY A 246 6.08 16.86 21.36
C GLY A 246 4.58 17.03 21.63
N VAL A 247 3.95 16.00 22.20
CA VAL A 247 2.50 15.99 22.50
C VAL A 247 2.09 17.15 23.37
N LYS A 248 2.84 17.44 24.43
CA LYS A 248 2.52 18.54 25.35
C LYS A 248 2.48 19.89 24.63
N ARG A 249 3.37 20.12 23.67
CA ARG A 249 3.42 21.37 22.89
C ARG A 249 2.26 21.46 21.91
N VAL A 250 2.02 20.40 21.15
CA VAL A 250 0.89 20.33 20.21
C VAL A 250 -0.43 20.53 20.93
N MET A 251 -0.60 19.95 22.13
CA MET A 251 -1.81 20.11 22.94
C MET A 251 -2.00 21.52 23.49
N ALA A 252 -0.92 22.19 23.89
CA ALA A 252 -0.98 23.58 24.33
C ALA A 252 -1.47 24.50 23.20
N GLU A 253 -0.91 24.36 22.00
CA GLU A 253 -1.34 25.11 20.82
C GLU A 253 -2.76 24.74 20.40
N LEU A 254 -3.11 23.45 20.39
CA LEU A 254 -4.45 22.99 20.04
C LEU A 254 -5.52 23.54 20.98
N SER A 255 -5.25 23.58 22.29
CA SER A 255 -6.17 24.18 23.27
C SER A 255 -6.42 25.65 22.95
N GLY A 256 -5.35 26.42 22.72
CA GLY A 256 -5.48 27.84 22.38
C GLY A 256 -6.19 28.09 21.04
N LEU A 257 -6.06 27.18 20.08
CA LEU A 257 -6.79 27.24 18.81
C LEU A 257 -8.27 26.87 18.95
N LEU A 258 -8.60 25.88 19.79
CA LEU A 258 -9.98 25.49 20.07
C LEU A 258 -10.73 26.61 20.79
N ASP A 259 -10.11 27.24 21.78
CA ASP A 259 -10.69 28.38 22.51
C ASP A 259 -10.96 29.58 21.59
N LYS A 260 -10.15 29.77 20.55
CA LYS A 260 -10.35 30.82 19.54
C LYS A 260 -11.39 30.44 18.49
N ALA A 261 -11.45 29.17 18.10
CA ALA A 261 -12.30 28.69 17.02
C ALA A 261 -13.77 28.55 17.43
N PHE A 262 -14.03 28.33 18.72
CA PHE A 262 -15.37 28.12 19.26
C PHE A 262 -15.67 29.15 20.35
N GLU A 263 -16.78 29.86 20.19
CA GLU A 263 -17.25 30.85 21.18
C GLU A 263 -17.75 30.19 22.49
N SER A 264 -17.97 28.87 22.46
CA SER A 264 -18.38 28.07 23.61
C SER A 264 -17.19 27.52 24.39
N ASP A 265 -17.32 27.41 25.71
CA ASP A 265 -16.36 26.74 26.60
C ASP A 265 -16.15 25.27 26.18
N ILE A 266 -15.03 24.98 25.51
CA ILE A 266 -14.63 23.62 25.16
C ILE A 266 -13.87 23.03 26.34
N LYS A 267 -14.38 21.92 26.87
CA LYS A 267 -13.70 21.17 27.92
C LYS A 267 -12.82 20.09 27.31
N ILE A 268 -11.52 20.18 27.57
CA ILE A 268 -10.53 19.18 27.15
C ILE A 268 -10.18 18.32 28.37
N ASP A 269 -10.63 17.07 28.38
CA ASP A 269 -10.34 16.12 29.44
C ASP A 269 -9.15 15.25 29.03
N THR A 270 -7.99 15.43 29.68
CA THR A 270 -6.77 14.65 29.39
C THR A 270 -6.60 13.48 30.35
N TYR A 271 -6.36 12.28 29.81
CA TYR A 271 -6.16 11.05 30.55
C TYR A 271 -4.93 10.29 30.06
N THR A 272 -4.25 9.60 30.97
CA THR A 272 -3.25 8.59 30.58
C THR A 272 -3.96 7.27 30.25
N PRO A 273 -3.42 6.42 29.34
CA PRO A 273 -4.06 5.14 29.00
C PRO A 273 -4.31 4.21 30.20
N ALA A 274 -3.44 4.30 31.22
CA ALA A 274 -3.53 3.55 32.47
C ALA A 274 -4.52 4.12 33.48
N SER A 275 -4.97 5.37 33.30
CA SER A 275 -5.92 6.02 34.20
C SER A 275 -7.34 5.46 34.06
N ASN A 276 -8.17 5.75 35.07
CA ASN A 276 -9.57 5.35 35.09
C ASN A 276 -10.41 6.31 34.22
N ILE A 277 -10.41 6.05 32.91
CA ILE A 277 -11.21 6.80 31.95
C ILE A 277 -12.69 6.45 32.17
N PRO A 278 -13.58 7.46 32.34
CA PRO A 278 -15.00 7.22 32.54
C PRO A 278 -15.60 6.45 31.35
N MET A 279 -16.46 5.48 31.65
CA MET A 279 -17.18 4.74 30.62
C MET A 279 -18.04 5.69 29.77
N GLY A 280 -18.07 5.45 28.46
CA GLY A 280 -18.75 6.36 27.52
C GLY A 280 -17.96 7.64 27.21
N GLY A 281 -16.69 7.72 27.65
CA GLY A 281 -15.80 8.84 27.31
C GLY A 281 -16.26 10.19 27.84
N ASN A 282 -16.94 10.21 28.99
CA ASN A 282 -17.47 11.42 29.61
C ASN A 282 -18.40 12.26 28.71
N SER A 283 -19.11 11.61 27.78
CA SER A 283 -19.92 12.30 26.76
C SER A 283 -19.12 13.20 25.81
N ALA A 284 -17.82 12.94 25.65
CA ALA A 284 -17.00 13.62 24.66
C ALA A 284 -17.52 13.37 23.23
N GLN A 285 -17.47 14.39 22.40
CA GLN A 285 -17.86 14.30 20.98
C GLN A 285 -16.77 13.62 20.14
N VAL A 286 -15.51 13.90 20.50
CA VAL A 286 -14.30 13.44 19.83
C VAL A 286 -13.32 12.89 20.86
N ALA A 287 -12.69 11.76 20.55
CA ALA A 287 -11.57 11.23 21.31
C ALA A 287 -10.27 11.33 20.50
N LEU A 288 -9.30 12.09 21.01
CA LEU A 288 -7.96 12.24 20.45
C LEU A 288 -7.00 11.30 21.19
N ILE A 289 -6.37 10.37 20.48
CA ILE A 289 -5.52 9.33 21.06
C ILE A 289 -4.13 9.41 20.45
N PHE A 290 -3.11 9.61 21.29
CA PHE A 290 -1.72 9.55 20.83
C PHE A 290 -1.24 8.10 20.87
N ALA A 291 -0.96 7.52 19.70
CA ALA A 291 -0.57 6.13 19.56
C ALA A 291 0.76 5.83 20.29
N SER A 292 1.65 6.82 20.42
CA SER A 292 2.89 6.73 21.21
C SER A 292 2.66 6.44 22.71
N SER A 293 1.45 6.69 23.20
CA SER A 293 1.08 6.44 24.59
C SER A 293 0.62 4.99 24.83
N LEU A 294 0.28 4.26 23.76
CA LEU A 294 -0.21 2.90 23.82
C LEU A 294 0.93 1.89 23.67
N ASN A 295 0.78 0.72 24.30
CA ASN A 295 1.80 -0.32 24.23
C ASN A 295 1.66 -1.21 22.99
N ASP A 296 0.41 -1.50 22.60
CA ASP A 296 0.05 -2.47 21.58
C ASP A 296 -1.43 -2.35 21.16
N ARG A 297 -1.84 -3.20 20.22
CA ARG A 297 -3.23 -3.33 19.76
C ARG A 297 -4.21 -3.63 20.90
N SER A 298 -3.87 -4.53 21.83
CA SER A 298 -4.78 -4.93 22.91
C SER A 298 -5.11 -3.76 23.85
N SER A 299 -4.13 -2.88 24.08
CA SER A 299 -4.31 -1.64 24.84
C SER A 299 -5.36 -0.73 24.19
N LEU A 300 -5.33 -0.58 22.85
CA LEU A 300 -6.32 0.22 22.12
C LEU A 300 -7.73 -0.41 22.20
N GLU A 301 -7.84 -1.72 21.98
CA GLU A 301 -9.11 -2.44 22.04
C GLU A 301 -9.76 -2.35 23.43
N SER A 302 -8.98 -2.53 24.49
CA SER A 302 -9.45 -2.37 25.88
C SER A 302 -9.90 -0.94 26.18
N LEU A 303 -9.13 0.05 25.72
CA LEU A 303 -9.44 1.47 25.88
C LEU A 303 -10.73 1.84 25.14
N LEU A 304 -10.85 1.49 23.86
CA LEU A 304 -12.06 1.76 23.07
C LEU A 304 -13.26 0.96 23.58
N GLY A 305 -13.04 -0.22 24.13
CA GLY A 305 -14.06 -1.00 24.83
C GLY A 305 -14.68 -0.25 26.03
N ARG A 306 -13.89 0.58 26.72
CA ARG A 306 -14.37 1.46 27.81
C ARG A 306 -15.01 2.74 27.27
N VAL A 307 -14.31 3.43 26.37
CA VAL A 307 -14.71 4.74 25.83
C VAL A 307 -15.99 4.65 24.99
N LEU A 308 -16.14 3.59 24.19
CA LEU A 308 -17.26 3.45 23.24
C LEU A 308 -18.46 2.68 23.80
N LYS A 309 -18.40 2.27 25.08
CA LYS A 309 -19.50 1.57 25.75
C LYS A 309 -20.50 2.60 26.27
N ARG A 310 -21.75 2.50 25.81
CA ARG A 310 -22.85 3.32 26.34
C ARG A 310 -23.01 3.04 27.83
N THR A 311 -23.12 4.09 28.62
CA THR A 311 -23.47 3.97 30.03
C THR A 311 -24.97 4.18 30.20
N ALA A 312 -25.59 3.35 31.04
CA ALA A 312 -26.95 3.60 31.47
C ALA A 312 -26.99 4.91 32.28
N PRO A 313 -28.10 5.67 32.24
CA PRO A 313 -28.25 6.85 33.07
C PRO A 313 -28.13 6.43 34.54
N VAL A 314 -27.13 6.97 35.24
CA VAL A 314 -26.93 6.71 36.67
C VAL A 314 -27.77 7.71 37.45
N ALA A 315 -28.76 7.22 38.20
CA ALA A 315 -29.53 7.93 39.23
C ALA A 315 -29.79 9.44 38.96
N GLY A 316 -30.43 9.75 37.82
CA GLY A 316 -30.83 11.12 37.46
C GLY A 316 -29.87 11.89 36.55
N GLY A 317 -28.70 11.33 36.22
CA GLY A 317 -27.79 11.88 35.22
C GLY A 317 -28.12 11.43 33.78
N PRO A 318 -27.73 12.19 32.76
CA PRO A 318 -27.90 11.80 31.36
C PRO A 318 -27.08 10.54 31.05
N ALA A 319 -27.59 9.70 30.15
CA ALA A 319 -26.84 8.55 29.63
C ALA A 319 -25.57 9.03 28.93
N GLY A 320 -24.42 8.42 29.22
CA GLY A 320 -23.17 8.78 28.57
C GLY A 320 -23.19 8.40 27.11
N VAL A 321 -23.02 9.39 26.24
CA VAL A 321 -22.98 9.20 24.79
C VAL A 321 -21.53 8.97 24.38
N PRO A 322 -21.17 7.82 23.79
CA PRO A 322 -19.80 7.58 23.35
C PRO A 322 -19.39 8.57 22.25
N PRO A 323 -18.09 8.84 22.10
CA PRO A 323 -17.60 9.70 21.05
C PRO A 323 -17.95 9.13 19.67
N SER A 324 -18.32 10.05 18.77
CA SER A 324 -18.70 9.73 17.39
C SER A 324 -17.51 9.70 16.44
N HIS A 325 -16.39 10.28 16.86
CA HIS A 325 -15.16 10.38 16.09
C HIS A 325 -13.95 10.09 16.96
N VAL A 326 -13.05 9.26 16.46
CA VAL A 326 -11.77 8.97 17.09
C VAL A 326 -10.65 9.44 16.17
N VAL A 327 -9.80 10.34 16.66
CA VAL A 327 -8.59 10.77 15.97
C VAL A 327 -7.39 10.09 16.62
N ILE A 328 -6.64 9.32 15.85
CA ILE A 328 -5.38 8.72 16.28
C ILE A 328 -4.22 9.52 15.71
N VAL A 329 -3.35 10.01 16.59
CA VAL A 329 -2.09 10.64 16.21
C VAL A 329 -1.00 9.58 16.24
N SER A 330 -0.41 9.29 15.09
CA SER A 330 0.64 8.30 14.89
C SER A 330 1.91 8.95 14.33
N SER A 331 3.00 8.20 14.29
CA SER A 331 4.26 8.63 13.67
C SER A 331 4.32 8.27 12.18
N LEU A 332 5.14 8.98 11.40
CA LEU A 332 5.50 8.55 10.04
C LEU A 332 6.27 7.22 10.05
N GLY A 333 6.28 6.53 8.90
CA GLY A 333 7.05 5.32 8.65
C GLY A 333 6.34 4.00 8.95
N THR A 334 5.12 4.01 9.48
CA THR A 334 4.37 2.80 9.85
C THR A 334 3.94 1.96 8.63
N GLU A 335 3.80 2.55 7.44
CA GLU A 335 3.52 1.78 6.21
C GLU A 335 4.79 1.34 5.48
N ARG A 336 5.93 1.94 5.82
CA ARG A 336 7.23 1.73 5.15
C ARG A 336 8.16 0.83 5.93
N THR A 337 7.65 0.07 6.90
CA THR A 337 8.47 -0.82 7.74
C THR A 337 9.33 -1.81 6.96
N ASN A 338 8.96 -2.14 5.72
CA ASN A 338 9.75 -3.03 4.84
C ASN A 338 10.77 -2.30 3.94
N LYS A 339 10.87 -0.97 4.01
CA LYS A 339 11.76 -0.14 3.19
C LYS A 339 12.85 0.47 4.07
N MET A 340 14.08 0.55 3.55
CA MET A 340 15.18 1.25 4.22
C MET A 340 14.91 2.76 4.23
N PRO A 341 15.21 3.50 5.32
CA PRO A 341 15.87 3.07 6.57
C PRO A 341 14.92 2.47 7.64
N TYR A 342 13.60 2.56 7.43
CA TYR A 342 12.58 2.15 8.40
C TYR A 342 12.63 0.67 8.77
N SER A 343 13.07 -0.20 7.86
CA SER A 343 13.27 -1.63 8.14
C SER A 343 14.32 -1.89 9.21
N ILE A 344 15.39 -1.09 9.28
CA ILE A 344 16.40 -1.22 10.34
C ILE A 344 15.82 -0.74 11.67
N GLN A 345 15.21 0.45 11.69
CA GLN A 345 14.61 1.00 12.90
C GLN A 345 13.54 0.06 13.47
N ASN A 346 12.74 -0.55 12.59
CA ASN A 346 11.71 -1.50 12.98
C ASN A 346 12.28 -2.86 13.41
N MET A 347 13.31 -3.39 12.74
CA MET A 347 13.98 -4.64 13.16
C MET A 347 14.57 -4.55 14.57
N PHE A 348 15.08 -3.38 14.97
CA PHE A 348 15.69 -3.21 16.30
C PHE A 348 14.70 -2.83 17.40
N THR A 349 13.55 -2.21 17.07
CA THR A 349 12.65 -1.67 18.10
C THR A 349 11.22 -2.23 18.05
N GLY A 350 10.77 -2.76 16.92
CA GLY A 350 9.39 -3.22 16.70
C GLY A 350 8.31 -2.15 16.94
N LYS A 351 8.70 -0.88 17.14
CA LYS A 351 7.78 0.21 17.53
C LYS A 351 6.83 0.57 16.40
N LEU A 352 7.33 0.62 15.16
CA LEU A 352 6.53 1.00 14.00
C LEU A 352 5.50 -0.09 13.65
N ASP A 353 5.84 -1.37 13.81
CA ASP A 353 4.87 -2.46 13.64
C ASP A 353 3.74 -2.38 14.68
N LYS A 354 4.07 -2.11 15.95
CA LYS A 354 3.05 -1.93 16.99
C LYS A 354 2.11 -0.76 16.68
N LEU A 355 2.64 0.36 16.22
CA LEU A 355 1.83 1.51 15.80
C LEU A 355 0.96 1.16 14.59
N ARG A 356 1.50 0.42 13.61
CA ARG A 356 0.74 -0.09 12.46
C ARG A 356 -0.40 -1.02 12.90
N GLU A 357 -0.17 -1.90 13.87
CA GLU A 357 -1.21 -2.78 14.41
C GLU A 357 -2.33 -1.98 15.11
N ILE A 358 -1.96 -0.94 15.86
CA ILE A 358 -2.90 0.01 16.48
C ILE A 358 -3.74 0.69 15.39
N GLU A 359 -3.11 1.23 14.34
CA GLU A 359 -3.80 1.84 13.19
C GLU A 359 -4.77 0.87 12.50
N GLN A 360 -4.36 -0.37 12.24
CA GLN A 360 -5.23 -1.37 11.62
C GLN A 360 -6.41 -1.77 12.53
N SER A 361 -6.18 -1.79 13.85
CA SER A 361 -7.22 -2.14 14.80
C SER A 361 -8.34 -1.10 14.87
N ILE A 362 -8.04 0.22 14.85
CA ILE A 362 -9.10 1.25 14.84
C ILE A 362 -9.96 1.16 13.57
N VAL A 363 -9.33 0.91 12.41
CA VAL A 363 -10.03 0.72 11.14
C VAL A 363 -10.96 -0.49 11.23
N SER A 364 -10.48 -1.59 11.81
CA SER A 364 -11.26 -2.82 12.00
C SER A 364 -12.43 -2.61 12.97
N ILE A 365 -12.22 -1.90 14.08
CA ILE A 365 -13.24 -1.59 15.08
C ILE A 365 -14.32 -0.67 14.50
N SER A 366 -13.92 0.37 13.76
CA SER A 366 -14.85 1.28 13.09
C SER A 366 -15.76 0.51 12.11
N ARG A 367 -15.15 -0.30 11.22
CA ARG A 367 -15.88 -1.12 10.25
C ARG A 367 -16.76 -2.18 10.91
N GLY A 368 -16.28 -2.88 11.94
CA GLY A 368 -17.07 -3.90 12.63
C GLY A 368 -18.31 -3.35 13.34
N ARG A 369 -18.39 -2.04 13.60
CA ARG A 369 -19.56 -1.42 14.26
C ARG A 369 -20.67 -1.04 13.31
N SER A 370 -20.39 -0.72 12.04
CA SER A 370 -21.44 -0.43 11.05
C SER A 370 -22.38 -1.62 10.85
N ASP A 371 -21.83 -2.83 10.99
CA ASP A 371 -22.54 -4.07 10.63
C ASP A 371 -23.37 -4.62 11.79
N GLY A 372 -23.03 -4.25 13.03
CA GLY A 372 -23.61 -4.83 14.26
C GLY A 372 -24.77 -4.05 14.88
N GLY A 373 -25.37 -3.09 14.15
CA GLY A 373 -26.42 -2.19 14.70
C GLY A 373 -25.92 -1.26 15.81
N LYS A 374 -24.60 -1.20 16.03
CA LYS A 374 -23.96 -0.25 16.96
C LYS A 374 -23.84 1.10 16.27
N MET A 375 -23.67 2.17 17.04
CA MET A 375 -23.44 3.49 16.43
C MET A 375 -22.19 3.45 15.55
N PRO A 376 -22.26 3.98 14.31
CA PRO A 376 -21.10 4.12 13.45
C PRO A 376 -20.06 5.00 14.15
N LEU A 377 -18.79 4.66 13.93
CA LEU A 377 -17.67 5.37 14.52
C LEU A 377 -16.78 5.88 13.39
N ASP A 378 -16.69 7.19 13.24
CA ASP A 378 -15.72 7.77 12.32
C ASP A 378 -14.32 7.69 12.95
N TYR A 379 -13.31 7.39 12.12
CA TYR A 379 -11.92 7.45 12.55
C TYR A 379 -11.12 8.42 11.69
N THR A 380 -10.06 9.00 12.23
CA THR A 380 -9.04 9.69 11.43
C THR A 380 -7.68 9.30 11.97
N ILE A 381 -6.77 8.89 11.10
CA ILE A 381 -5.38 8.61 11.49
C ILE A 381 -4.53 9.75 10.94
N VAL A 382 -3.94 10.54 11.82
CA VAL A 382 -3.04 11.64 11.47
C VAL A 382 -1.62 11.21 11.80
N LYS A 383 -0.78 11.09 10.77
CA LYS A 383 0.63 10.74 10.90
C LYS A 383 1.46 12.00 10.84
N PHE A 384 2.15 12.29 11.93
CA PHE A 384 3.05 13.43 12.02
C PHE A 384 4.49 13.00 11.85
N GLY A 385 5.25 13.87 11.18
CA GLY A 385 6.71 13.85 11.25
C GLY A 385 7.22 14.09 12.66
N ASP A 386 8.54 14.04 12.82
CA ASP A 386 9.15 14.36 14.11
C ASP A 386 8.74 15.79 14.51
N VAL A 387 8.13 15.93 15.69
CA VAL A 387 7.60 17.22 16.15
C VAL A 387 8.78 18.10 16.54
N ALA A 388 8.95 19.19 15.79
CA ALA A 388 10.04 20.13 15.99
C ALA A 388 9.95 20.83 17.37
N ASN A 389 11.08 21.41 17.81
CA ASN A 389 11.11 22.12 19.08
C ASN A 389 10.39 23.48 19.05
N ASP A 390 10.28 24.06 17.87
CA ASP A 390 9.70 25.36 17.57
C ASP A 390 9.13 25.28 16.13
N ASP A 391 8.29 26.24 15.74
CA ASP A 391 7.75 26.29 14.37
C ASP A 391 8.81 26.64 13.32
N GLY A 392 10.04 26.95 13.75
CA GLY A 392 11.18 27.25 12.88
C GLY A 392 11.03 28.58 12.13
N ASN A 393 12.12 29.32 11.93
CA ASN A 393 12.14 30.55 11.12
C ASN A 393 12.12 30.26 9.60
N GLY A 394 11.58 29.11 9.19
CA GLY A 394 11.52 28.70 7.79
C GLY A 394 10.69 29.69 6.98
N SER A 395 11.32 30.30 5.97
CA SER A 395 10.78 31.40 5.17
C SER A 395 9.68 30.97 4.17
N GLY A 396 8.80 30.05 4.53
CA GLY A 396 7.73 29.58 3.65
C GLY A 396 6.65 28.78 4.37
N GLU A 397 5.41 29.26 4.26
CA GLU A 397 4.19 28.54 4.61
C GLU A 397 4.01 27.33 3.69
N SER A 398 4.49 26.14 4.06
CA SER A 398 4.16 24.94 3.29
C SER A 398 3.90 23.73 4.16
N ILE A 399 2.80 23.79 4.92
CA ILE A 399 2.17 22.57 5.44
C ILE A 399 1.78 21.72 4.24
N GLU A 400 2.34 20.52 4.14
CA GLU A 400 1.98 19.54 3.12
C GLU A 400 1.15 18.43 3.76
N ILE A 401 0.02 18.07 3.13
CA ILE A 401 -0.84 16.96 3.55
C ILE A 401 -0.95 15.96 2.39
N ARG A 402 -0.76 14.68 2.70
CA ARG A 402 -0.93 13.58 1.74
C ARG A 402 -1.75 12.45 2.36
N PRO A 403 -2.46 11.65 1.54
CA PRO A 403 -3.08 10.41 2.03
C PRO A 403 -2.00 9.38 2.41
N GLY A 404 -2.29 8.54 3.40
CA GLY A 404 -1.42 7.45 3.83
C GLY A 404 -0.15 7.93 4.54
N ASP A 405 0.98 7.31 4.20
CA ASP A 405 2.29 7.59 4.78
C ASP A 405 3.32 7.76 3.67
N HIS A 406 3.30 8.92 3.00
CA HIS A 406 4.16 9.23 1.85
C HIS A 406 5.20 10.33 2.08
N LEU A 407 5.06 11.12 3.14
CA LEU A 407 5.93 12.26 3.45
C LEU A 407 7.06 11.84 4.40
N ASP A 408 8.21 12.50 4.32
CA ASP A 408 9.29 12.38 5.29
C ASP A 408 9.70 13.80 5.71
N GLY A 409 9.87 14.05 7.01
CA GLY A 409 10.24 15.38 7.52
C GLY A 409 9.77 15.64 8.94
N GLU A 410 9.97 16.87 9.39
CA GLU A 410 9.51 17.36 10.68
C GLU A 410 8.19 18.14 10.54
N ILE A 411 7.46 18.28 11.65
CA ILE A 411 6.29 19.16 11.72
C ILE A 411 6.40 20.13 12.89
N GLY A 412 6.10 21.41 12.65
CA GLY A 412 6.01 22.42 13.71
C GLY A 412 4.80 22.19 14.62
N PRO A 413 4.90 22.45 15.93
CA PRO A 413 3.80 22.23 16.88
C PRO A 413 2.52 22.99 16.52
N ASN A 414 2.61 24.23 16.02
CA ASN A 414 1.44 25.00 15.60
C ASN A 414 0.83 24.45 14.30
N ALA A 415 1.66 24.00 13.36
CA ALA A 415 1.18 23.33 12.15
C ALA A 415 0.43 22.04 12.49
N ALA A 416 0.99 21.21 13.37
CA ALA A 416 0.36 19.98 13.85
C ALA A 416 -0.98 20.27 14.55
N ALA A 417 -1.03 21.27 15.43
CA ALA A 417 -2.25 21.68 16.12
C ALA A 417 -3.34 22.16 15.15
N ASN A 418 -2.97 22.96 14.14
CA ASN A 418 -3.90 23.39 13.10
C ASN A 418 -4.42 22.20 12.28
N VAL A 419 -3.56 21.26 11.87
CA VAL A 419 -3.99 20.04 11.15
C VAL A 419 -4.97 19.22 12.00
N LEU A 420 -4.73 19.09 13.32
CA LEU A 420 -5.65 18.41 14.23
C LEU A 420 -6.99 19.15 14.34
N LEU A 421 -6.97 20.47 14.55
CA LEU A 421 -8.18 21.28 14.60
C LEU A 421 -9.01 21.10 13.32
N GLN A 422 -8.35 21.20 12.16
CA GLN A 422 -8.98 21.02 10.86
C GLN A 422 -9.60 19.62 10.74
N ALA A 423 -8.86 18.56 11.09
CA ALA A 423 -9.35 17.18 11.04
C ALA A 423 -10.52 16.90 12.02
N ILE A 424 -10.51 17.54 13.20
CA ILE A 424 -11.50 17.34 14.26
C ILE A 424 -12.80 18.11 14.00
N ALA A 425 -12.70 19.34 13.48
CA ALA A 425 -13.80 20.29 13.44
C ALA A 425 -14.29 20.64 12.03
N PHE A 426 -13.38 20.85 11.08
CA PHE A 426 -13.72 21.55 9.83
C PHE A 426 -13.68 20.66 8.59
N GLN A 427 -12.87 19.61 8.60
CA GLN A 427 -12.55 18.85 7.39
C GLN A 427 -13.30 17.52 7.33
N PRO A 428 -14.37 17.42 6.53
CA PRO A 428 -15.10 16.17 6.35
C PRO A 428 -14.24 15.13 5.62
N TYR A 429 -13.29 15.55 4.79
CA TYR A 429 -12.37 14.66 4.10
C TYR A 429 -11.39 13.95 5.03
N ALA A 430 -11.18 14.45 6.24
CA ALA A 430 -10.33 13.79 7.23
C ALA A 430 -11.00 12.54 7.82
N ARG A 431 -12.32 12.40 7.74
CA ARG A 431 -13.04 11.27 8.33
C ARG A 431 -12.84 10.00 7.52
N ASN A 432 -12.73 8.89 8.24
CA ASN A 432 -12.42 7.56 7.74
C ASN A 432 -11.19 7.53 6.81
N SER A 433 -10.24 8.41 7.08
CA SER A 433 -9.03 8.59 6.29
C SER A 433 -7.77 8.42 7.13
N THR A 434 -6.68 8.06 6.45
CA THR A 434 -5.33 8.12 6.98
C THR A 434 -4.60 9.20 6.20
N LEU A 435 -4.00 10.15 6.90
CA LEU A 435 -3.25 11.26 6.31
C LEU A 435 -1.91 11.41 7.00
N CYS A 436 -0.93 11.92 6.27
CA CYS A 436 0.32 12.40 6.84
C CYS A 436 0.49 13.89 6.60
N ALA A 437 1.14 14.55 7.55
CA ALA A 437 1.41 15.98 7.49
C ALA A 437 2.84 16.31 7.95
N ILE A 438 3.49 17.22 7.21
CA ILE A 438 4.81 17.78 7.53
C ILE A 438 4.82 19.30 7.26
N GLY A 439 5.89 19.96 7.70
CA GLY A 439 6.11 21.39 7.49
C GLY A 439 5.82 22.22 8.74
N SER A 440 5.89 23.54 8.60
CA SER A 440 5.64 24.44 9.72
C SER A 440 4.68 25.57 9.37
N LEU A 441 4.13 26.18 10.42
CA LEU A 441 3.23 27.31 10.33
C LEU A 441 3.63 28.29 11.43
N PRO A 442 4.10 29.49 11.09
CA PRO A 442 4.47 30.48 12.09
C PRO A 442 3.29 30.81 13.00
N SER A 443 3.57 30.95 14.29
CA SER A 443 2.57 31.36 15.28
C SER A 443 1.92 32.70 14.88
N GLY A 444 0.59 32.75 14.91
CA GLY A 444 -0.20 33.95 14.56
C GLY A 444 -0.59 34.07 13.08
N VAL A 445 -0.06 33.23 12.19
CA VAL A 445 -0.51 33.16 10.80
C VAL A 445 -1.77 32.30 10.70
N SER A 446 -2.87 32.90 10.24
CA SER A 446 -4.10 32.17 9.92
C SER A 446 -4.13 31.83 8.43
N VAL A 447 -4.18 30.54 8.11
CA VAL A 447 -4.39 30.07 6.74
C VAL A 447 -5.90 30.08 6.43
N GLU A 448 -6.26 30.60 5.26
CA GLU A 448 -7.66 30.68 4.82
C GLU A 448 -8.32 29.28 4.74
N THR A 449 -9.62 29.21 5.03
CA THR A 449 -10.39 27.95 4.99
C THR A 449 -10.35 27.30 3.61
N SER A 450 -10.36 28.07 2.52
CA SER A 450 -10.25 27.56 1.15
C SER A 450 -8.96 26.79 0.91
N VAL A 451 -7.83 27.33 1.39
CA VAL A 451 -6.51 26.69 1.32
C VAL A 451 -6.47 25.40 2.15
N TRP A 452 -7.10 25.39 3.33
CA TRP A 452 -7.22 24.16 4.12
C TRP A 452 -8.06 23.10 3.41
N ASN A 453 -9.22 23.48 2.89
CA ASN A 453 -10.08 22.56 2.16
C ASN A 453 -9.31 21.94 0.99
N ASP A 454 -8.54 22.77 0.26
CA ASP A 454 -7.69 22.31 -0.83
C ASP A 454 -6.65 21.25 -0.45
N LYS A 455 -6.00 21.45 0.70
CA LYS A 455 -5.02 20.50 1.26
C LYS A 455 -5.66 19.19 1.68
N PHE A 456 -6.88 19.23 2.23
CA PHE A 456 -7.62 18.04 2.68
C PHE A 456 -8.38 17.33 1.56
N VAL A 457 -8.63 17.98 0.43
CA VAL A 457 -9.27 17.39 -0.77
C VAL A 457 -8.49 16.19 -1.31
N CYS A 458 -7.18 16.07 -1.00
CA CYS A 458 -6.38 14.89 -1.38
C CYS A 458 -6.83 13.58 -0.70
N LEU A 459 -7.59 13.69 0.39
CA LEU A 459 -8.16 12.55 1.10
C LEU A 459 -9.49 12.08 0.47
N SER A 460 -10.11 12.90 -0.40
CA SER A 460 -11.37 12.58 -1.06
C SER A 460 -11.17 11.58 -2.21
N GLY A 461 -11.59 10.33 -2.00
CA GLY A 461 -11.54 9.24 -2.99
C GLY A 461 -10.12 9.05 -3.50
N PRO A 462 -9.27 8.29 -2.80
CA PRO A 462 -7.81 8.39 -2.76
C PRO A 462 -7.20 9.09 -3.98
N GLU A 463 -6.79 10.35 -3.79
CA GLU A 463 -6.04 11.10 -4.78
C GLU A 463 -4.71 10.38 -5.04
N ILE A 464 -4.46 10.04 -6.30
CA ILE A 464 -3.27 9.28 -6.70
C ILE A 464 -2.21 10.20 -7.30
N LEU A 465 -2.64 11.37 -7.82
CA LEU A 465 -1.75 12.32 -8.47
C LEU A 465 -2.34 13.73 -8.47
N ARG A 466 -1.48 14.71 -8.20
CA ARG A 466 -1.73 16.14 -8.38
C ARG A 466 -0.57 16.75 -9.14
N ILE A 467 -0.88 17.49 -10.20
CA ILE A 467 0.09 18.21 -11.03
C ILE A 467 -0.36 19.67 -11.11
N GLU A 468 0.51 20.58 -10.67
CA GLU A 468 0.31 22.01 -10.90
C GLU A 468 0.64 22.32 -12.36
N ALA A 469 -0.34 22.84 -13.10
CA ALA A 469 -0.23 23.20 -14.51
C ALA A 469 0.14 24.68 -14.72
N GLY A 470 0.31 25.43 -13.62
CA GLY A 470 0.72 26.82 -13.59
C GLY A 470 -0.44 27.81 -13.43
N PRO A 471 -0.16 29.13 -13.49
CA PRO A 471 -1.17 30.15 -13.24
C PRO A 471 -2.21 30.23 -14.38
N GLY A 472 -3.48 30.27 -13.99
CA GLY A 472 -4.62 30.60 -14.83
C GLY A 472 -4.68 32.08 -15.17
N ALA A 473 -5.75 32.49 -15.82
CA ALA A 473 -6.06 33.90 -16.03
C ALA A 473 -6.39 34.56 -14.68
N LYS A 474 -5.72 35.70 -14.41
CA LYS A 474 -5.83 36.49 -13.16
C LYS A 474 -7.17 37.20 -12.97
N ASP A 475 -8.04 37.20 -13.99
CA ASP A 475 -9.37 37.80 -13.87
C ASP A 475 -10.31 36.80 -13.21
N ASP A 476 -10.54 36.97 -11.91
CA ASP A 476 -11.47 36.15 -11.11
C ASP A 476 -12.93 36.26 -11.61
N ASP A 477 -13.26 37.37 -12.30
CA ASP A 477 -14.61 37.64 -12.82
C ASP A 477 -14.89 37.03 -14.21
N LYS A 478 -13.87 36.51 -14.91
CA LYS A 478 -14.08 35.87 -16.21
C LYS A 478 -14.43 34.40 -16.01
N ILE A 479 -15.73 34.10 -16.16
CA ILE A 479 -16.32 32.75 -16.18
C ILE A 479 -15.58 31.80 -17.12
N LEU A 480 -14.96 32.33 -18.18
CA LEU A 480 -14.26 31.57 -19.22
C LEU A 480 -12.76 31.90 -19.17
N ASP A 481 -11.98 31.00 -18.56
CA ASP A 481 -10.52 31.05 -18.61
C ASP A 481 -10.02 30.22 -19.80
N PRO A 482 -9.46 30.84 -20.85
CA PRO A 482 -9.08 30.13 -22.06
C PRO A 482 -7.95 29.12 -21.81
N LYS A 483 -7.11 29.32 -20.78
CA LYS A 483 -6.07 28.34 -20.43
C LYS A 483 -6.68 27.10 -19.79
N PHE A 484 -7.66 27.30 -18.91
CA PHE A 484 -8.43 26.21 -18.31
C PHE A 484 -9.16 25.40 -19.38
N GLU A 485 -9.91 26.05 -20.28
CA GLU A 485 -10.66 25.37 -21.35
C GLU A 485 -9.76 24.58 -22.29
N GLN A 486 -8.63 25.16 -22.69
CA GLN A 486 -7.67 24.48 -23.56
C GLN A 486 -6.99 23.29 -22.87
N LEU A 487 -6.70 23.37 -21.56
CA LEU A 487 -6.20 22.24 -20.79
C LEU A 487 -7.27 21.15 -20.65
N ALA A 488 -8.51 21.52 -20.35
CA ALA A 488 -9.63 20.59 -20.24
C ALA A 488 -9.91 19.87 -21.57
N ALA A 489 -9.93 20.61 -22.69
CA ALA A 489 -10.06 20.05 -24.03
C ALA A 489 -8.91 19.11 -24.38
N TYR A 490 -7.67 19.49 -24.06
CA TYR A 490 -6.50 18.65 -24.28
C TYR A 490 -6.55 17.34 -23.49
N ILE A 491 -6.94 17.40 -22.20
CA ILE A 491 -7.09 16.20 -21.36
C ILE A 491 -8.24 15.32 -21.86
N LYS A 492 -9.32 15.92 -22.33
CA LYS A 492 -10.45 15.19 -22.92
C LYS A 492 -10.01 14.46 -24.19
N GLU A 493 -9.34 15.12 -25.12
CA GLU A 493 -8.79 14.50 -26.32
C GLU A 493 -7.78 13.39 -25.97
N TRP A 494 -6.83 13.66 -25.08
CA TRP A 494 -5.87 12.67 -24.59
C TRP A 494 -6.58 11.43 -24.01
N SER A 495 -7.69 11.61 -23.29
CA SER A 495 -8.41 10.50 -22.69
C SER A 495 -9.10 9.61 -23.73
N THR A 496 -9.52 10.16 -24.88
CA THR A 496 -10.17 9.36 -25.95
C THR A 496 -9.23 8.34 -26.59
N ALA A 497 -7.92 8.54 -26.50
CA ALA A 497 -6.93 7.55 -26.95
C ALA A 497 -7.03 6.21 -26.20
N TYR A 498 -7.67 6.20 -25.03
CA TYR A 498 -7.95 4.99 -24.25
C TYR A 498 -9.26 4.30 -24.64
N GLU A 499 -10.14 4.94 -25.39
CA GLU A 499 -11.41 4.39 -25.83
C GLU A 499 -11.21 3.50 -27.07
N GLY A 500 -11.56 2.21 -26.99
CA GLY A 500 -11.52 1.29 -28.13
C GLY A 500 -10.51 0.13 -28.01
N ASP A 501 -9.71 -0.08 -29.06
CA ASP A 501 -8.84 -1.26 -29.20
C ASP A 501 -7.63 -1.19 -28.25
N ARG A 502 -7.34 -2.29 -27.54
CA ARG A 502 -6.27 -2.33 -26.51
C ARG A 502 -4.87 -2.18 -27.12
N LYS A 503 -4.75 -2.37 -28.44
CA LYS A 503 -3.48 -2.36 -29.17
C LYS A 503 -2.96 -0.93 -29.32
N GLY A 504 -2.26 -0.45 -28.29
CA GLY A 504 -1.56 0.83 -28.32
C GLY A 504 -1.59 1.59 -27.00
N THR A 505 -2.56 1.32 -26.13
CA THR A 505 -2.72 2.04 -24.86
C THR A 505 -1.82 1.53 -23.74
N GLY A 506 -1.26 0.32 -23.89
CA GLY A 506 -0.50 -0.37 -22.84
C GLY A 506 -1.36 -0.88 -21.67
N LEU A 507 -2.69 -0.75 -21.74
CA LEU A 507 -3.60 -1.23 -20.70
C LEU A 507 -3.94 -2.71 -20.90
N THR A 508 -3.83 -3.49 -19.82
CA THR A 508 -4.27 -4.89 -19.79
C THR A 508 -5.78 -5.04 -19.65
N THR A 509 -6.44 -3.99 -19.14
CA THR A 509 -7.87 -3.96 -18.85
C THR A 509 -8.60 -3.05 -19.84
N PRO A 510 -9.73 -3.49 -20.44
CA PRO A 510 -10.55 -2.63 -21.28
C PRO A 510 -11.12 -1.47 -20.46
N VAL A 511 -11.21 -0.29 -21.05
CA VAL A 511 -11.69 0.92 -20.37
C VAL A 511 -12.80 1.59 -21.15
N LEU A 512 -13.65 2.29 -20.41
CA LEU A 512 -14.72 3.15 -20.93
C LEU A 512 -14.45 4.57 -20.46
N VAL A 513 -14.37 5.49 -21.40
CA VAL A 513 -14.15 6.91 -21.10
C VAL A 513 -15.49 7.62 -21.01
N ARG A 514 -15.70 8.41 -19.97
CA ARG A 514 -16.93 9.18 -19.72
C ARG A 514 -16.58 10.56 -19.19
N ASN A 515 -17.35 11.59 -19.50
CA ASN A 515 -17.16 12.88 -18.82
C ASN A 515 -17.42 12.73 -17.31
N SER A 516 -16.63 13.44 -16.51
CA SER A 516 -16.90 13.59 -15.09
C SER A 516 -18.23 14.31 -14.90
N ARG A 517 -18.97 13.87 -13.88
CA ARG A 517 -20.23 14.51 -13.48
C ARG A 517 -20.05 15.49 -12.32
N LYS A 518 -18.82 15.65 -11.82
CA LYS A 518 -18.57 16.51 -10.66
C LYS A 518 -18.43 17.95 -11.13
N GLY A 519 -19.35 18.80 -10.69
CA GLY A 519 -19.25 20.25 -10.87
C GLY A 519 -18.17 20.87 -9.98
N PRO A 520 -17.91 22.17 -10.17
CA PRO A 520 -17.11 22.94 -9.22
C PRO A 520 -17.75 22.91 -7.82
N SER A 521 -16.92 23.03 -6.81
CA SER A 521 -17.33 23.04 -5.40
C SER A 521 -16.60 24.18 -4.74
N GLU A 522 -17.35 25.20 -4.31
CA GLU A 522 -16.78 26.35 -3.60
C GLU A 522 -16.09 25.91 -2.30
N PHE A 523 -16.63 24.86 -1.67
CA PHE A 523 -16.04 24.22 -0.51
C PHE A 523 -14.64 23.72 -0.82
N ASP A 524 -14.39 23.12 -1.99
CA ASP A 524 -13.09 22.54 -2.35
C ASP A 524 -12.04 23.62 -2.69
N GLY A 525 -12.39 24.91 -2.64
CA GLY A 525 -11.54 26.00 -3.12
C GLY A 525 -11.38 26.01 -4.64
N VAL A 526 -12.32 25.40 -5.38
CA VAL A 526 -12.26 25.26 -6.84
C VAL A 526 -13.35 26.11 -7.50
N ILE A 527 -12.93 27.08 -8.32
CA ILE A 527 -13.81 27.97 -9.08
C ILE A 527 -14.44 27.22 -10.26
N SER A 528 -13.60 26.54 -11.05
CA SER A 528 -14.02 25.82 -12.27
C SER A 528 -13.45 24.41 -12.27
N ARG A 529 -14.27 23.43 -12.67
CA ARG A 529 -13.90 22.02 -12.75
C ARG A 529 -14.46 21.37 -14.01
N GLU A 530 -13.61 20.72 -14.77
CA GLU A 530 -13.98 19.81 -15.85
C GLU A 530 -13.16 18.53 -15.71
N GLY A 531 -13.64 17.40 -16.20
CA GLY A 531 -12.88 16.17 -16.07
C GLY A 531 -13.44 15.00 -16.84
N VAL A 532 -12.69 13.90 -16.77
CA VAL A 532 -12.98 12.65 -17.48
C VAL A 532 -12.77 11.47 -16.54
N ARG A 533 -13.57 10.42 -16.71
CA ARG A 533 -13.51 9.16 -15.98
C ARG A 533 -13.11 8.07 -16.94
N ILE A 534 -12.00 7.40 -16.63
CA ILE A 534 -11.53 6.20 -17.31
C ILE A 534 -11.96 5.02 -16.43
N LEU A 535 -13.08 4.41 -16.78
CA LEU A 535 -13.70 3.32 -16.02
C LEU A 535 -13.16 1.98 -16.50
N PHE A 536 -12.66 1.15 -15.59
CA PHE A 536 -12.28 -0.22 -15.94
C PHE A 536 -13.54 -1.04 -16.21
N GLN A 537 -13.56 -1.77 -17.32
CA GLN A 537 -14.65 -2.67 -17.66
C GLN A 537 -14.38 -4.08 -17.12
N THR A 538 -15.44 -4.76 -16.71
CA THR A 538 -15.41 -6.18 -16.34
C THR A 538 -15.01 -7.01 -17.55
N THR A 539 -13.88 -7.71 -17.45
CA THR A 539 -13.53 -8.75 -18.42
C THR A 539 -14.15 -10.06 -17.98
N ASN A 540 -14.83 -10.77 -18.89
CA ASN A 540 -15.41 -12.11 -18.66
C ASN A 540 -14.39 -13.18 -18.16
N THR A 541 -13.11 -12.86 -18.14
CA THR A 541 -12.07 -13.67 -17.51
C THR A 541 -12.14 -13.66 -15.98
N GLY A 542 -12.67 -12.61 -15.34
CA GLY A 542 -12.74 -12.45 -13.88
C GLY A 542 -13.94 -13.16 -13.22
N ASP A 543 -15.11 -13.18 -13.87
CA ASP A 543 -16.33 -13.80 -13.33
C ASP A 543 -16.26 -15.33 -13.21
N ARG A 544 -15.23 -15.96 -13.79
CA ARG A 544 -14.94 -17.39 -13.59
C ARG A 544 -14.05 -17.68 -12.39
N TYR A 545 -13.31 -16.68 -11.89
CA TYR A 545 -12.58 -16.81 -10.63
C TYR A 545 -13.56 -16.52 -9.50
N LYS A 546 -14.37 -17.52 -9.18
CA LYS A 546 -15.06 -17.54 -7.91
C LYS A 546 -13.99 -17.48 -6.82
N THR A 547 -14.22 -16.68 -5.80
CA THR A 547 -13.39 -16.77 -4.59
C THR A 547 -13.45 -18.21 -4.08
N ALA A 548 -12.39 -18.68 -3.41
CA ALA A 548 -12.38 -20.05 -2.87
C ALA A 548 -13.62 -20.34 -1.99
N SER A 549 -14.24 -19.32 -1.39
CA SER A 549 -15.52 -19.46 -0.68
C SER A 549 -16.74 -19.55 -1.59
N GLU A 550 -16.81 -18.80 -2.69
CA GLU A 550 -17.88 -18.91 -3.70
C GLU A 550 -17.79 -20.24 -4.47
N ASP A 551 -16.59 -20.75 -4.75
CA ASP A 551 -16.39 -22.09 -5.32
C ASP A 551 -16.87 -23.16 -4.35
N LYS A 552 -16.49 -23.07 -3.07
CA LYS A 552 -16.91 -24.03 -2.04
C LYS A 552 -18.41 -23.95 -1.74
N ALA A 553 -19.02 -22.78 -1.87
CA ALA A 553 -20.48 -22.62 -1.76
C ALA A 553 -21.21 -23.23 -2.96
N ALA A 554 -20.75 -22.96 -4.18
CA ALA A 554 -21.32 -23.52 -5.40
C ALA A 554 -21.12 -25.04 -5.50
N GLU A 555 -20.00 -25.57 -4.98
CA GLU A 555 -19.74 -27.00 -4.88
C GLU A 555 -20.61 -27.66 -3.82
N LYS A 556 -20.86 -26.98 -2.69
CA LYS A 556 -21.80 -27.45 -1.66
C LYS A 556 -23.25 -27.46 -2.15
N GLU A 557 -23.65 -26.49 -2.97
CA GLU A 557 -24.95 -26.51 -3.65
C GLU A 557 -25.05 -27.66 -4.66
N ARG A 558 -23.99 -27.93 -5.43
CA ARG A 558 -23.95 -29.09 -6.35
C ARG A 558 -23.97 -30.44 -5.63
N ASN A 559 -23.32 -30.56 -4.48
CA ASN A 559 -23.30 -31.80 -3.69
C ASN A 559 -24.55 -31.98 -2.81
N SER A 560 -25.41 -30.97 -2.69
CA SER A 560 -26.61 -31.05 -1.82
C SER A 560 -27.79 -31.83 -2.42
N GLY A 561 -27.68 -32.40 -3.62
CA GLY A 561 -28.62 -33.41 -4.14
C GLY A 561 -30.10 -32.98 -4.24
N GLY A 562 -30.39 -31.68 -4.09
CA GLY A 562 -31.73 -31.15 -4.22
C GLY A 562 -32.13 -31.07 -5.68
N SER A 563 -33.16 -31.82 -6.07
CA SER A 563 -33.84 -31.69 -7.35
C SER A 563 -34.50 -30.31 -7.47
N VAL A 564 -33.71 -29.32 -7.89
CA VAL A 564 -34.22 -27.97 -8.16
C VAL A 564 -35.11 -28.03 -9.39
N LYS A 565 -36.43 -27.87 -9.17
CA LYS A 565 -37.40 -27.52 -10.20
C LYS A 565 -36.82 -26.38 -11.04
N LYS A 566 -36.68 -26.62 -12.34
CA LYS A 566 -36.47 -25.60 -13.37
C LYS A 566 -37.60 -24.56 -13.28
N SER A 567 -37.44 -23.52 -12.47
CA SER A 567 -38.22 -22.29 -12.61
C SER A 567 -37.68 -21.58 -13.85
N SER A 568 -38.45 -21.64 -14.92
CA SER A 568 -38.11 -21.17 -16.26
C SER A 568 -38.27 -19.67 -16.46
N ASP A 569 -38.32 -18.86 -15.40
CA ASP A 569 -38.37 -17.41 -15.54
C ASP A 569 -37.00 -16.81 -15.21
N PRO A 570 -36.28 -16.26 -16.21
CA PRO A 570 -35.11 -15.44 -15.95
C PRO A 570 -35.63 -14.12 -15.39
N ALA A 571 -35.97 -14.12 -14.10
CA ALA A 571 -36.03 -12.89 -13.33
C ALA A 571 -34.66 -12.24 -13.50
N LYS A 572 -34.62 -11.22 -14.35
CA LYS A 572 -33.47 -10.37 -14.62
C LYS A 572 -33.18 -9.66 -13.31
N ILE A 573 -32.53 -10.35 -12.38
CA ILE A 573 -31.83 -9.73 -11.27
C ILE A 573 -30.78 -8.90 -12.00
N ILE A 574 -31.09 -7.62 -12.21
CA ILE A 574 -30.13 -6.61 -12.60
C ILE A 574 -29.22 -6.49 -11.38
N SER A 575 -28.37 -7.50 -11.15
CA SER A 575 -27.22 -7.34 -10.29
C SER A 575 -26.46 -6.19 -10.93
N LYS A 576 -26.37 -5.06 -10.21
CA LYS A 576 -25.55 -3.93 -10.66
C LYS A 576 -24.20 -4.52 -11.05
N ALA A 577 -23.76 -4.25 -12.28
CA ALA A 577 -22.48 -4.73 -12.76
C ALA A 577 -21.40 -4.41 -11.72
N ARG A 578 -20.58 -5.41 -11.37
CA ARG A 578 -19.52 -5.23 -10.37
C ARG A 578 -18.67 -4.04 -10.79
N LYS A 579 -18.42 -3.14 -9.84
CA LYS A 579 -17.56 -1.98 -10.08
C LYS A 579 -16.10 -2.45 -10.07
N GLU A 580 -15.40 -2.24 -11.17
CA GLU A 580 -14.02 -2.68 -11.38
C GLU A 580 -12.99 -1.58 -11.11
N GLY A 581 -13.42 -0.45 -10.54
CA GLY A 581 -12.59 0.71 -10.33
C GLY A 581 -12.46 1.57 -11.59
N GLY A 582 -11.58 2.56 -11.50
CA GLY A 582 -11.28 3.50 -12.57
C GLY A 582 -10.50 4.70 -12.06
N VAL A 583 -10.04 5.53 -12.98
CA VAL A 583 -9.32 6.78 -12.69
C VAL A 583 -10.15 7.95 -13.18
N GLU A 584 -10.49 8.88 -12.30
CA GLU A 584 -11.10 10.16 -12.64
C GLU A 584 -10.04 11.24 -12.64
N ILE A 585 -9.96 11.97 -13.74
CA ILE A 585 -9.02 13.06 -13.98
C ILE A 585 -9.82 14.35 -14.03
N LEU A 586 -9.47 15.29 -13.16
CA LEU A 586 -10.12 16.58 -13.00
C LEU A 586 -9.11 17.67 -13.32
N VAL A 587 -9.49 18.56 -14.22
CA VAL A 587 -8.84 19.85 -14.44
C VAL A 587 -9.56 20.86 -13.57
N GLU A 588 -8.83 21.55 -12.71
CA GLU A 588 -9.39 22.44 -11.70
C GLU A 588 -8.69 23.80 -11.76
N LYS A 589 -9.48 24.88 -11.66
CA LYS A 589 -8.99 26.24 -11.37
C LYS A 589 -9.25 26.53 -9.90
N THR A 590 -8.21 26.74 -9.12
CA THR A 590 -8.32 27.04 -7.69
C THR A 590 -8.65 28.53 -7.47
N LYS A 591 -9.11 28.87 -6.26
CA LYS A 591 -9.34 30.27 -5.83
C LYS A 591 -8.07 31.12 -5.87
N ASP A 592 -6.89 30.49 -5.73
CA ASP A 592 -5.59 31.17 -5.88
C ASP A 592 -5.22 31.47 -7.34
N GLY A 593 -6.13 31.19 -8.28
CA GLY A 593 -5.91 31.35 -9.71
C GLY A 593 -4.94 30.34 -10.31
N GLN A 594 -4.61 29.24 -9.61
CA GLN A 594 -3.76 28.18 -10.16
C GLN A 594 -4.59 27.16 -10.94
N LEU A 595 -4.03 26.67 -12.04
CA LEU A 595 -4.55 25.53 -12.77
C LEU A 595 -3.84 24.27 -12.31
N ARG A 596 -4.62 23.22 -12.07
CA ARG A 596 -4.08 21.92 -11.71
C ARG A 596 -4.83 20.78 -12.37
N VAL A 597 -4.13 19.66 -12.48
CA VAL A 597 -4.70 18.39 -12.91
C VAL A 597 -4.60 17.39 -11.76
N ARG A 598 -5.75 16.87 -11.34
CA ARG A 598 -5.88 15.92 -10.25
C ARG A 598 -6.41 14.59 -10.77
N ALA A 599 -5.73 13.49 -10.45
CA ALA A 599 -6.22 12.15 -10.73
C ALA A 599 -6.56 11.43 -9.44
N ARG A 600 -7.71 10.76 -9.42
CA ARG A 600 -8.23 10.06 -8.25
C ARG A 600 -8.89 8.75 -8.62
N ARG A 601 -8.98 7.81 -7.66
CA ARG A 601 -9.74 6.57 -7.89
C ARG A 601 -11.24 6.87 -7.95
N CYS A 602 -11.94 6.23 -8.86
CA CYS A 602 -13.39 6.34 -8.99
C CYS A 602 -14.03 4.97 -9.24
N ASN A 603 -15.37 4.88 -9.14
CA ASN A 603 -16.10 3.65 -9.38
C ASN A 603 -15.59 2.47 -8.52
N MET A 604 -15.37 2.72 -7.23
CA MET A 604 -14.89 1.73 -6.27
C MET A 604 -16.08 1.18 -5.46
N ASP A 605 -16.06 -0.13 -5.22
CA ASP A 605 -16.94 -0.88 -4.33
C ASP A 605 -16.08 -1.62 -3.29
N HIS A 606 -16.70 -2.13 -2.22
CA HIS A 606 -16.03 -2.84 -1.12
C HIS A 606 -15.22 -4.07 -1.57
N LYS A 607 -15.57 -4.66 -2.71
CA LYS A 607 -14.89 -5.82 -3.34
C LYS A 607 -14.03 -5.44 -4.54
N THR A 608 -13.94 -4.15 -4.88
CA THR A 608 -13.17 -3.73 -6.05
C THR A 608 -11.69 -3.97 -5.82
N ILE A 609 -11.10 -4.77 -6.69
CA ILE A 609 -9.65 -4.99 -6.72
C ILE A 609 -9.01 -3.80 -7.43
N VAL A 610 -8.05 -3.16 -6.75
CA VAL A 610 -7.29 -2.04 -7.32
C VAL A 610 -6.38 -2.57 -8.43
N LYS A 611 -6.47 -1.99 -9.63
CA LYS A 611 -5.68 -2.38 -10.80
C LYS A 611 -4.42 -1.51 -10.92
N GLU A 612 -3.55 -1.61 -9.94
CA GLU A 612 -2.37 -0.73 -9.75
C GLU A 612 -1.54 -0.57 -11.03
N MET A 613 -1.25 -1.65 -11.76
CA MET A 613 -0.51 -1.61 -13.03
C MET A 613 -1.20 -0.77 -14.11
N SER A 614 -2.53 -0.85 -14.22
CA SER A 614 -3.30 -0.05 -15.18
C SER A 614 -3.39 1.41 -14.74
N GLU A 615 -3.53 1.67 -13.43
CA GLU A 615 -3.48 3.01 -12.86
C GLU A 615 -2.12 3.67 -13.14
N GLU A 616 -1.01 2.98 -12.91
CA GLU A 616 0.34 3.51 -13.13
C GLU A 616 0.61 3.89 -14.60
N VAL A 617 0.13 3.08 -15.56
CA VAL A 617 0.23 3.41 -16.99
C VAL A 617 -0.55 4.69 -17.33
N ILE A 618 -1.77 4.84 -16.80
CA ILE A 618 -2.58 6.06 -16.99
C ILE A 618 -1.88 7.26 -16.37
N LEU A 619 -1.40 7.14 -15.13
CA LEU A 619 -0.78 8.23 -14.38
C LEU A 619 0.56 8.67 -14.99
N SER A 620 1.39 7.74 -15.44
CA SER A 620 2.67 8.05 -16.11
C SER A 620 2.46 8.72 -17.46
N SER A 621 1.46 8.27 -18.23
CA SER A 621 1.02 8.92 -19.47
C SER A 621 0.48 10.33 -19.22
N LEU A 622 -0.37 10.50 -18.20
CA LEU A 622 -0.95 11.79 -17.82
C LEU A 622 0.14 12.79 -17.40
N LYS A 623 1.11 12.38 -16.58
CA LYS A 623 2.26 13.22 -16.20
C LYS A 623 3.02 13.73 -17.42
N LYS A 624 3.30 12.86 -18.40
CA LYS A 624 3.99 13.23 -19.64
C LYS A 624 3.15 14.20 -20.46
N ALA A 625 1.84 13.93 -20.60
CA ALA A 625 0.93 14.77 -21.37
C ALA A 625 0.79 16.18 -20.79
N VAL A 626 0.60 16.30 -19.47
CA VAL A 626 0.49 17.61 -18.79
C VAL A 626 1.82 18.35 -18.85
N LYS A 627 2.95 17.66 -18.63
CA LYS A 627 4.28 18.28 -18.75
C LYS A 627 4.53 18.83 -20.15
N ALA A 628 4.23 18.06 -21.19
CA ALA A 628 4.37 18.51 -22.58
C ALA A 628 3.47 19.72 -22.89
N TRP A 629 2.25 19.76 -22.34
CA TRP A 629 1.35 20.91 -22.48
C TRP A 629 1.91 22.16 -21.79
N VAL A 630 2.43 22.02 -20.56
CA VAL A 630 3.07 23.12 -19.81
C VAL A 630 4.30 23.63 -20.54
N GLU A 631 5.15 22.74 -21.06
CA GLU A 631 6.34 23.11 -21.84
C GLU A 631 5.98 23.83 -23.15
N ALA A 632 5.01 23.33 -23.91
CA ALA A 632 4.55 23.97 -25.14
C ALA A 632 4.04 25.39 -24.91
N ARG A 633 3.42 25.64 -23.76
CA ARG A 633 2.96 26.98 -23.32
C ARG A 633 4.09 27.88 -22.84
N GLY A 634 5.03 27.34 -22.08
CA GLY A 634 6.19 28.08 -21.58
C GLY A 634 7.10 28.58 -22.71
N VAL A 635 7.19 27.83 -23.80
CA VAL A 635 7.99 28.18 -24.99
C VAL A 635 7.28 29.20 -25.89
N THR A 636 5.94 29.24 -25.88
CA THR A 636 5.17 30.03 -26.86
C THR A 636 4.83 31.45 -26.42
N GLY A 637 5.11 31.86 -25.17
CA GLY A 637 5.12 33.27 -24.75
C GLY A 637 3.93 34.12 -25.23
N PHE A 638 2.72 33.56 -25.28
CA PHE A 638 1.50 34.27 -25.64
C PHE A 638 0.92 35.05 -24.46
#